data_AF-A0A969CUQ8-F1
#
_entry.id   AF-A0A969CUQ8-F1
#
_cell.length_a   1.000
_cell.length_b   1.000
_cell.length_c   1.000
_cell.angle_alpha   90.00
_cell.angle_beta   90.00
_cell.angle_gamma   90.00
#
_symmetry.space_group_name_H-M   'P 1'
#
loop_
_entity.id
_entity.type
_entity.pdbx_description
1 polymer ?
#
loop_
_entity_poly.entity_id
_entity_poly.type
_entity_poly.pdbx_seq_one_letter_code
_entity_poly.pdbx_strand_id
1 'polypeptide(L)'
;METTTEQFWDLLGRAFELDAEVFRQINLLPNGLTLALSCVLAAGLSLAFGQSIILFVNRVTPIRFIFSLLISAVLYVFGFLFLVFSTWLICQVPWSVKISLVTLLKVFGLSYAPLLFSFLGALPYFGVPLLRVLSVWHLLAMVAGFAAIAGTGLGRAFGYVVFGWLVLELLQRTIGQPIANLGQWLANRVAGVALTTSKPELLALFRDRVEDISTTWQEEFSERIAEIRQGNLIGAIAGDPTAGQGISEWVNSKSFVKAKKIKTIKTYFSLLAMALFAFAIVVLLGPVREWWFGSYNNLPYLLRLTLDLLWILAIAIVVAGLLAPLETLGWWAGWYNDEVDTTLNAGELAEPVDDPKRLSRYLVYLDGIGISGFEYLPDIEEFLNELAPTLPDDVALIRGIIPYSVLNNPLNEDRPLAFLWKMAERSRSKNPMSLLGLLVNIRNLIVVGVSADRRYGPLYNLGIAQVVYNGLIKNHYQPGSGTPITLIGYSGGAQISCAAAAFLKRALNAPIDVISLGGAIAGNCDILKLEHLYHLVGDKDSVEKIAFLFFPGRWKLFFLSFWNRAKRRGKISKVSLGPVGHQVPGGLLDPDPILNDGRSALQQTIALINSIVRGKLLTAEDFIAVKPSNYELYVQSAFNQPAYYPIAQSPPSELYRPVGTWMGRLILPKREERSRVRGALFEVYHADENYQHLVGKIVKLRWSKTVAMQKWIAAVKQDIHFSTEATYTSKYGGLIHPTRLNNWLQVDPLESLAGARPIDDMVVMLDEPIELTNDAIYIHSEPIQITGRFYALVQFINPIASSDGFRVVHFNPVSGEFDGIEEVVRLPEVVFAQAYGSYPSTTHDLEKSPYNETGWYIYGDRDGSGVFIVRSLGPRVLFRLQPDEIIFGAKASYNYIRKRAWADIAEQKGRISSVFCANIDDEINQWQEGDRALVLHVYGGIGGDRSEPAAQTPIFFGHFAFGLGRVVREPLSNELRFDIRYYQVYTHNTDGLISGVLHWSRYLGDRQFGWLGTRPVCDILIKHDAFTEDYDFDGKVRSPLNLMLMHLQVMTARYRTGDGTGGTYVGPVNNCSQDSSQALLACLQQIERQVREHKTLLDRWSGENSERLQRLKQLLRLGRALKRKLQPLNRSHSDLDRNEFNLGSTLEDEPLRNLITGLESWRTMFPRLASDTIVKIFLDRGASVWVLRTNQIGGCDRDIEPVAPMTL
;
A
#
# COMPACT_ATOMS: atom_id res chain seq x y z
N MET A 1 -0.15 55.71 33.38
CA MET A 1 1.17 55.19 32.98
C MET A 1 1.03 53.69 32.93
N GLU A 2 0.76 53.13 31.75
CA GLU A 2 0.86 51.67 31.56
C GLU A 2 2.31 51.27 31.77
N THR A 3 2.51 50.13 32.44
CA THR A 3 3.86 49.59 32.65
C THR A 3 4.47 49.18 31.31
N THR A 4 5.80 49.24 31.17
CA THR A 4 6.52 48.79 29.96
C THR A 4 6.19 47.35 29.55
N THR A 5 5.70 46.55 30.50
CA THR A 5 5.26 45.16 30.31
C THR A 5 3.87 45.05 29.70
N GLU A 6 2.91 45.89 30.11
CA GLU A 6 1.54 45.91 29.54
C GLU A 6 1.57 46.37 28.07
N GLN A 7 2.37 47.39 27.76
CA GLN A 7 2.57 47.85 26.38
C GLN A 7 3.21 46.78 25.48
N PHE A 8 4.05 45.91 26.04
CA PHE A 8 4.67 44.82 25.29
C PHE A 8 3.65 43.73 24.92
N TRP A 9 2.75 43.37 25.83
CA TRP A 9 1.73 42.36 25.58
C TRP A 9 0.65 42.83 24.60
N ASP A 10 0.22 44.09 24.67
CA ASP A 10 -0.70 44.69 23.69
C ASP A 10 -0.12 44.66 22.25
N LEU A 11 1.16 45.04 22.11
CA LEU A 11 1.86 44.98 20.82
C LEU A 11 1.94 43.55 20.27
N LEU A 12 2.16 42.54 21.12
CA LEU A 12 2.20 41.14 20.70
C LEU A 12 0.82 40.61 20.31
N GLY A 13 -0.23 40.97 21.06
CA GLY A 13 -1.61 40.59 20.77
C GLY A 13 -2.08 41.13 19.42
N ARG A 14 -1.86 42.43 19.17
CA ARG A 14 -2.22 43.06 17.90
C ARG A 14 -1.36 42.60 16.73
N ALA A 15 -0.08 42.26 16.96
CA ALA A 15 0.75 41.60 15.95
C ALA A 15 0.25 40.20 15.60
N PHE A 16 -0.28 39.46 16.58
CA PHE A 16 -0.92 38.16 16.38
C PHE A 16 -2.22 38.28 15.56
N GLU A 17 -2.98 39.37 15.72
CA GLU A 17 -4.16 39.71 14.90
C GLU A 17 -3.82 40.15 13.47
N LEU A 18 -2.52 40.24 13.13
CA LEU A 18 -2.04 40.72 11.83
C LEU A 18 -2.41 42.21 11.56
N ASP A 19 -2.58 43.01 12.61
CA ASP A 19 -2.89 44.44 12.51
C ASP A 19 -1.72 45.21 11.86
N ALA A 20 -1.96 45.74 10.67
CA ALA A 20 -0.99 46.51 9.89
C ALA A 20 -0.53 47.80 10.59
N GLU A 21 -1.29 48.34 11.53
CA GLU A 21 -0.93 49.54 12.27
C GLU A 21 0.16 49.26 13.30
N VAL A 22 0.13 48.11 13.97
CA VAL A 22 1.14 47.75 14.98
C VAL A 22 2.53 47.53 14.38
N PHE A 23 2.61 46.96 13.18
CA PHE A 23 3.87 46.85 12.44
C PHE A 23 4.45 48.22 12.03
N ARG A 24 3.63 49.27 11.96
CA ARG A 24 4.11 50.66 11.76
C ARG A 24 4.52 51.29 13.10
N GLN A 25 3.71 51.11 14.14
CA GLN A 25 3.95 51.68 15.48
C GLN A 25 5.25 51.20 16.12
N ILE A 26 5.67 49.94 15.94
CA ILE A 26 6.94 49.44 16.50
C ILE A 26 8.17 50.24 16.04
N ASN A 27 8.10 50.86 14.86
CA ASN A 27 9.19 51.69 14.34
C ASN A 27 9.33 53.02 15.09
N LEU A 28 8.23 53.53 15.65
CA LEU A 28 8.15 54.79 16.38
C LEU A 28 8.55 54.65 17.86
N LEU A 29 8.58 53.43 18.39
CA LEU A 29 8.96 53.18 19.79
C LEU A 29 10.48 53.30 19.99
N PRO A 30 10.94 54.03 21.03
CA PRO A 30 12.37 54.16 21.37
C PRO A 30 13.06 52.80 21.57
N ASN A 31 12.34 51.85 22.17
CA ASN A 31 12.85 50.51 22.50
C ASN A 31 12.42 49.43 21.48
N GLY A 32 11.88 49.80 20.31
CA GLY A 32 11.28 48.86 19.36
C GLY A 32 12.23 47.77 18.84
N LEU A 33 13.53 48.06 18.72
CA LEU A 33 14.52 47.05 18.30
C LEU A 33 14.77 45.99 19.39
N THR A 34 14.89 46.43 20.64
CA THR A 34 15.06 45.52 21.79
C THR A 34 13.84 44.61 21.93
N LEU A 35 12.63 45.16 21.82
CA LEU A 35 11.39 44.38 21.88
C LEU A 35 11.32 43.32 20.76
N ALA A 36 11.69 43.69 19.53
CA ALA A 36 11.71 42.78 18.40
C ALA A 36 12.72 41.63 18.59
N LEU A 37 13.93 41.93 19.06
CA LEU A 37 14.95 40.90 19.33
C LEU A 37 14.58 40.01 20.52
N SER A 38 13.98 40.57 21.57
CA SER A 38 13.46 39.79 22.70
C SER A 38 12.32 38.86 22.27
N CYS A 39 11.44 39.31 21.37
CA CYS A 39 10.39 38.46 20.79
C CYS A 39 10.99 37.27 20.03
N VAL A 40 11.97 37.49 19.15
CA VAL A 40 12.66 36.42 18.40
C VAL A 40 13.37 35.45 19.35
N LEU A 41 14.07 35.96 20.37
CA LEU A 41 14.76 35.11 21.34
C LEU A 41 13.77 34.23 22.14
N ALA A 42 12.67 34.82 22.60
CA ALA A 42 11.62 34.09 23.32
C ALA A 42 10.92 33.06 22.41
N ALA A 43 10.68 33.40 21.14
CA ALA A 43 10.14 32.47 20.15
C ALA A 43 11.12 31.31 19.87
N GLY A 44 12.42 31.60 19.76
CA GLY A 44 13.47 30.60 19.60
C GLY A 44 13.55 29.65 20.80
N LEU A 45 13.46 30.17 22.03
CA LEU A 45 13.43 29.35 23.24
C LEU A 45 12.16 28.49 23.31
N SER A 46 11.01 29.08 22.97
CA SER A 46 9.71 28.40 22.91
C SER A 46 9.74 27.24 21.90
N LEU A 47 10.32 27.47 20.72
CA LEU A 47 10.49 26.45 19.68
C LEU A 47 11.47 25.36 20.11
N ALA A 48 12.61 25.74 20.70
CA ALA A 48 13.59 24.79 21.24
C ALA A 48 12.95 23.89 22.30
N PHE A 49 12.10 24.44 23.17
CA PHE A 49 11.33 23.66 24.13
C PHE A 49 10.31 22.74 23.45
N GLY A 50 9.55 23.26 22.47
CA GLY A 50 8.58 22.48 21.69
C GLY A 50 9.19 21.29 20.93
N GLN A 51 10.49 21.38 20.58
CA GLN A 51 11.26 20.35 19.89
C GLN A 51 12.27 19.61 20.78
N SER A 52 12.19 19.81 22.10
CA SER A 52 13.16 19.30 23.07
C SER A 52 13.31 17.78 23.11
N ILE A 53 12.38 17.02 22.53
CA ILE A 53 12.46 15.57 22.39
C ILE A 53 13.78 15.11 21.76
N ILE A 54 14.35 15.85 20.82
CA ILE A 54 15.63 15.50 20.17
C ILE A 54 16.74 15.37 21.21
N LEU A 55 16.77 16.25 22.21
CA LEU A 55 17.76 16.23 23.28
C LEU A 55 17.59 14.98 24.19
N PHE A 56 16.34 14.59 24.45
CA PHE A 56 16.05 13.36 25.20
C PHE A 56 16.43 12.10 24.43
N VAL A 57 16.12 12.04 23.12
CA VAL A 57 16.47 10.91 22.26
C VAL A 57 17.98 10.68 22.24
N ASN A 58 18.76 11.77 22.19
CA ASN A 58 20.22 11.77 22.26
C ASN A 58 20.77 11.67 23.70
N ARG A 59 19.93 11.42 24.71
CA ARG A 59 20.30 11.21 26.13
C ARG A 59 21.13 12.35 26.75
N VAL A 60 20.80 13.59 26.41
CA VAL A 60 21.44 14.76 27.00
C VAL A 60 21.15 14.82 28.50
N THR A 61 22.16 15.10 29.32
CA THR A 61 22.01 15.17 30.79
C THR A 61 21.20 16.41 31.22
N PRO A 62 20.52 16.41 32.38
CA PRO A 62 19.59 17.48 32.76
C PRO A 62 20.21 18.90 32.76
N ILE A 63 21.46 19.05 33.19
CA ILE A 63 22.15 20.35 33.20
C ILE A 63 22.44 20.80 31.75
N ARG A 64 22.95 19.88 30.92
CA ARG A 64 23.26 20.17 29.50
C ARG A 64 22.01 20.43 28.68
N PHE A 65 20.86 19.86 29.08
CA PHE A 65 19.57 20.11 28.46
C PHE A 65 19.19 21.59 28.52
N ILE A 66 19.31 22.23 29.69
CA ILE A 66 19.01 23.67 29.85
C ILE A 66 19.94 24.51 28.98
N PHE A 67 21.25 24.25 28.99
CA PHE A 67 22.19 24.96 28.14
C PHE A 67 21.93 24.73 26.64
N SER A 68 21.49 23.52 26.26
CA SER A 68 21.14 23.17 24.89
C SER A 68 19.90 23.93 24.39
N LEU A 69 18.92 24.18 25.26
CA LEU A 69 17.77 25.04 24.94
C LEU A 69 18.20 26.49 24.74
N LEU A 70 19.04 27.02 25.64
CA LEU A 70 19.54 28.40 25.55
C LEU A 70 20.37 28.63 24.29
N ILE A 71 21.29 27.71 23.95
CA ILE A 71 22.11 27.86 22.74
C ILE A 71 21.27 27.73 21.47
N SER A 72 20.24 26.86 21.47
CA SER A 72 19.32 26.74 20.35
C SER A 72 18.54 28.03 20.11
N ALA A 73 18.09 28.69 21.19
CA ALA A 73 17.43 30.00 21.09
C ALA A 73 18.37 31.07 20.51
N VAL A 74 19.65 31.07 20.91
CA VAL A 74 20.65 32.00 20.37
C VAL A 74 20.93 31.72 18.89
N LEU A 75 21.13 30.47 18.49
CA LEU A 75 21.33 30.08 17.09
C LEU A 75 20.12 30.45 16.23
N TYR A 76 18.91 30.40 16.79
CA TYR A 76 17.68 30.81 16.12
C TYR A 76 17.67 32.31 15.79
N VAL A 77 18.17 33.16 16.70
CA VAL A 77 18.33 34.60 16.46
C VAL A 77 19.28 34.87 15.28
N PHE A 78 20.37 34.11 15.15
CA PHE A 78 21.26 34.24 13.99
C PHE A 78 20.55 33.89 12.68
N GLY A 79 19.76 32.81 12.66
CA GLY A 79 18.94 32.44 11.49
C GLY A 79 17.97 33.55 11.09
N PHE A 80 17.32 34.18 12.06
CA PHE A 80 16.47 35.35 11.85
C PHE A 80 17.26 36.54 11.23
N LEU A 81 18.44 36.85 11.75
CA LEU A 81 19.27 37.94 11.22
C LEU A 81 19.64 37.70 9.74
N PHE A 82 19.95 36.45 9.37
CA PHE A 82 20.20 36.09 7.96
C PHE A 82 18.95 36.23 7.09
N LEU A 83 17.77 35.87 7.59
CA LEU A 83 16.51 36.04 6.86
C LEU A 83 16.19 37.52 6.61
N VAL A 84 16.40 38.37 7.62
CA VAL A 84 16.22 39.82 7.47
C VAL A 84 17.24 40.40 6.49
N PHE A 85 18.50 40.00 6.60
CA PHE A 85 19.56 40.46 5.71
C PHE A 85 19.31 40.06 4.24
N SER A 86 18.95 38.81 3.99
CA SER A 86 18.62 38.31 2.64
C SER A 86 17.42 39.04 2.04
N THR A 87 16.38 39.30 2.83
CA THR A 87 15.22 40.09 2.37
C THR A 87 15.61 41.54 2.10
N TRP A 88 16.45 42.14 2.95
CA TRP A 88 16.94 43.51 2.78
C TRP A 88 17.80 43.66 1.52
N LEU A 89 18.61 42.66 1.14
CA LEU A 89 19.37 42.68 -0.11
C LEU A 89 18.48 42.82 -1.34
N ILE A 90 17.31 42.18 -1.34
CA ILE A 90 16.32 42.32 -2.42
C ILE A 90 15.79 43.76 -2.45
N CYS A 91 15.57 44.36 -1.28
CA CYS A 91 15.17 45.77 -1.15
C CYS A 91 16.21 46.76 -1.69
N GLN A 92 17.47 46.34 -1.94
CA GLN A 92 18.51 47.19 -2.52
C GLN A 92 18.56 47.14 -4.06
N VAL A 93 17.81 46.24 -4.70
CA VAL A 93 17.77 46.15 -6.17
C VAL A 93 17.12 47.42 -6.76
N PRO A 94 17.62 47.98 -7.89
CA PRO A 94 17.18 49.28 -8.41
C PRO A 94 15.66 49.44 -8.66
N TRP A 95 14.95 48.33 -8.88
CA TRP A 95 13.51 48.32 -9.17
C TRP A 95 12.64 47.90 -7.97
N SER A 96 13.23 47.83 -6.77
CA SER A 96 12.60 47.37 -5.53
C SER A 96 12.18 48.53 -4.61
N VAL A 97 11.32 48.22 -3.63
CA VAL A 97 11.01 49.11 -2.51
C VAL A 97 12.23 49.29 -1.62
N LYS A 98 12.56 50.53 -1.25
CA LYS A 98 13.67 50.85 -0.34
C LYS A 98 13.19 50.87 1.10
N ILE A 99 13.70 49.93 1.89
CA ILE A 99 13.40 49.81 3.32
C ILE A 99 14.72 49.72 4.09
N SER A 100 14.82 50.41 5.23
CA SER A 100 16.00 50.33 6.07
C SER A 100 16.12 48.96 6.73
N LEU A 101 17.35 48.47 6.93
CA LEU A 101 17.61 47.19 7.60
C LEU A 101 17.02 47.16 9.02
N VAL A 102 17.12 48.28 9.76
CA VAL A 102 16.60 48.41 11.13
C VAL A 102 15.07 48.34 11.16
N THR A 103 14.39 48.94 10.18
CA THR A 103 12.93 48.85 10.03
C THR A 103 12.50 47.40 9.78
N LEU A 104 13.20 46.69 8.90
CA LEU A 104 12.94 45.26 8.66
C LEU A 104 13.20 44.41 9.90
N LEU A 105 14.28 44.67 10.65
CA LEU A 105 14.58 43.98 11.91
C LEU A 105 13.45 44.12 12.93
N LYS A 106 12.91 45.34 13.12
CA LYS A 106 11.81 45.60 14.05
C LYS A 106 10.53 44.86 13.63
N VAL A 107 10.15 44.98 12.37
CA VAL A 107 8.89 44.42 11.85
C VAL A 107 8.93 42.91 11.73
N PHE A 108 10.00 42.36 11.15
CA PHE A 108 10.13 40.91 11.06
C PHE A 108 10.31 40.32 12.45
N GLY A 109 11.04 40.96 13.38
CA GLY A 109 11.15 40.45 14.74
C GLY A 109 9.80 40.40 15.47
N LEU A 110 8.93 41.40 15.30
CA LEU A 110 7.57 41.37 15.84
C LEU A 110 6.71 40.27 15.23
N SER A 111 6.91 39.95 13.94
CA SER A 111 6.18 38.87 13.26
C SER A 111 6.43 37.46 13.83
N TYR A 112 7.42 37.28 14.72
CA TYR A 112 7.65 36.05 15.47
C TYR A 112 6.69 35.86 16.66
N ALA A 113 5.83 36.85 16.95
CA ALA A 113 4.84 36.76 18.03
C ALA A 113 4.05 35.44 18.05
N PRO A 114 3.57 34.88 16.92
CA PRO A 114 2.86 33.60 16.93
C PRO A 114 3.74 32.43 17.40
N LEU A 115 5.05 32.48 17.15
CA LEU A 115 5.99 31.44 17.54
C LEU A 115 6.34 31.48 19.03
N LEU A 116 5.91 32.49 19.79
CA LEU A 116 5.97 32.47 21.26
C LEU A 116 5.18 31.29 21.84
N PHE A 117 4.17 30.79 21.13
CA PHE A 117 3.38 29.63 21.51
C PHE A 117 3.96 28.28 21.04
N SER A 118 5.16 28.27 20.45
CA SER A 118 5.79 27.04 19.95
C SER A 118 6.08 25.99 21.02
N PHE A 119 6.12 26.38 22.30
CA PHE A 119 6.24 25.45 23.43
C PHE A 119 5.08 24.45 23.48
N LEU A 120 3.88 24.84 23.01
CA LEU A 120 2.73 23.94 22.85
C LEU A 120 2.99 22.84 21.82
N GLY A 121 4.04 23.01 21.01
CA GLY A 121 4.59 21.95 20.17
C GLY A 121 4.97 20.71 20.96
N ALA A 122 5.35 20.82 22.24
CA ALA A 122 5.66 19.66 23.09
C ALA A 122 4.41 18.90 23.56
N LEU A 123 3.18 19.40 23.30
CA LEU A 123 1.97 18.66 23.61
C LEU A 123 1.90 17.35 22.81
N PRO A 124 1.55 16.22 23.44
CA PRO A 124 1.40 14.96 22.74
C PRO A 124 0.25 15.02 21.74
N TYR A 125 0.49 14.41 20.59
CA TYR A 125 -0.38 14.27 19.43
C TYR A 125 -0.73 15.59 18.70
N PHE A 126 -1.19 16.62 19.42
CA PHE A 126 -1.60 17.91 18.83
C PHE A 126 -0.47 18.90 18.58
N GLY A 127 0.69 18.71 19.21
CA GLY A 127 1.79 19.67 19.14
C GLY A 127 2.34 19.89 17.73
N VAL A 128 2.50 18.84 16.92
CA VAL A 128 3.01 18.97 15.54
C VAL A 128 2.03 19.72 14.62
N PRO A 129 0.73 19.37 14.57
CA PRO A 129 -0.26 20.20 13.87
C PRO A 129 -0.24 21.65 14.30
N LEU A 130 -0.19 21.92 15.60
CA LEU A 130 -0.18 23.28 16.13
C LEU A 130 1.06 24.06 15.70
N LEU A 131 2.26 23.46 15.76
CA LEU A 131 3.48 24.07 15.25
C LEU A 131 3.39 24.46 13.78
N ARG A 132 2.73 23.65 12.95
CA ARG A 132 2.50 23.98 11.53
C ARG A 132 1.57 25.18 11.38
N VAL A 133 0.48 25.22 12.14
CA VAL A 133 -0.44 26.36 12.15
C VAL A 133 0.29 27.64 12.57
N LEU A 134 1.07 27.60 13.67
CA LEU A 134 1.84 28.74 14.14
C LEU A 134 2.91 29.19 13.14
N SER A 135 3.54 28.25 12.42
CA SER A 135 4.52 28.56 11.37
C SER A 135 3.88 29.27 10.17
N VAL A 136 2.69 28.83 9.75
CA VAL A 136 1.91 29.51 8.71
C VAL A 136 1.46 30.89 9.18
N TRP A 137 1.01 31.01 10.43
CA TRP A 137 0.59 32.28 11.01
C TRP A 137 1.76 33.28 11.11
N HIS A 138 2.95 32.81 11.47
CA HIS A 138 4.18 33.59 11.45
C HIS A 138 4.51 34.10 10.05
N LEU A 139 4.39 33.26 9.01
CA LEU A 139 4.58 33.70 7.62
C LEU A 139 3.58 34.79 7.24
N LEU A 140 2.30 34.64 7.62
CA LEU A 140 1.29 35.68 7.38
C LEU A 140 1.62 36.99 8.10
N ALA A 141 2.12 36.92 9.34
CA ALA A 141 2.58 38.09 10.09
C ALA A 141 3.77 38.79 9.41
N MET A 142 4.72 38.04 8.86
CA MET A 142 5.83 38.61 8.09
C MET A 142 5.33 39.37 6.85
N VAL A 143 4.37 38.78 6.13
CA VAL A 143 3.81 39.36 4.90
C VAL A 143 3.00 40.62 5.21
N ALA A 144 2.14 40.57 6.24
CA ALA A 144 1.37 41.71 6.70
C ALA A 144 2.29 42.85 7.18
N GLY A 145 3.31 42.51 7.97
CA GLY A 145 4.31 43.46 8.43
C GLY A 145 5.08 44.11 7.29
N PHE A 146 5.57 43.33 6.32
CA PHE A 146 6.27 43.86 5.15
C PHE A 146 5.36 44.78 4.32
N ALA A 147 4.12 44.36 4.05
CA ALA A 147 3.15 45.16 3.30
C ALA A 147 2.90 46.52 3.97
N ALA A 148 2.78 46.53 5.30
CA ALA A 148 2.50 47.73 6.09
C ALA A 148 3.63 48.78 6.02
N ILE A 149 4.90 48.36 6.01
CA ILE A 149 6.04 49.29 5.91
C ILE A 149 6.45 49.60 4.46
N ALA A 150 6.18 48.70 3.52
CA ALA A 150 6.55 48.86 2.11
C ALA A 150 5.50 49.67 1.32
N GLY A 151 4.28 49.82 1.85
CA GLY A 151 3.16 50.43 1.14
C GLY A 151 2.74 49.64 -0.10
N THR A 152 2.88 48.30 -0.07
CA THR A 152 2.57 47.42 -1.21
C THR A 152 1.41 46.49 -0.90
N GLY A 153 0.75 45.95 -1.94
CA GLY A 153 -0.28 44.92 -1.77
C GLY A 153 0.30 43.59 -1.26
N LEU A 154 -0.51 42.82 -0.52
CA LEU A 154 -0.12 41.55 0.12
C LEU A 154 0.55 40.54 -0.82
N GLY A 155 0.10 40.46 -2.09
CA GLY A 155 0.71 39.55 -3.08
C GLY A 155 2.15 39.91 -3.44
N ARG A 156 2.48 41.22 -3.52
CA ARG A 156 3.86 41.67 -3.76
C ARG A 156 4.71 41.47 -2.51
N ALA A 157 4.17 41.77 -1.33
CA ALA A 157 4.84 41.52 -0.05
C ALA A 157 5.17 40.04 0.17
N PHE A 158 4.23 39.14 -0.18
CA PHE A 158 4.47 37.69 -0.19
C PHE A 158 5.65 37.31 -1.09
N GLY A 159 5.72 37.89 -2.30
CA GLY A 159 6.85 37.73 -3.20
C GLY A 159 8.19 38.08 -2.54
N TYR A 160 8.28 39.25 -1.88
CA TYR A 160 9.51 39.67 -1.20
C TYR A 160 9.93 38.71 -0.07
N VAL A 161 9.00 38.24 0.75
CA VAL A 161 9.29 37.29 1.83
C VAL A 161 9.76 35.94 1.27
N VAL A 162 9.09 35.43 0.22
CA VAL A 162 9.46 34.16 -0.43
C VAL A 162 10.82 34.26 -1.14
N PHE A 163 11.06 35.33 -1.90
CA PHE A 163 12.37 35.54 -2.53
C PHE A 163 13.48 35.73 -1.48
N GLY A 164 13.20 36.42 -0.37
CA GLY A 164 14.14 36.54 0.75
C GLY A 164 14.51 35.18 1.31
N TRP A 165 13.53 34.32 1.52
CA TRP A 165 13.76 32.92 1.93
C TRP A 165 14.53 32.10 0.90
N LEU A 166 14.26 32.26 -0.40
CA LEU A 166 15.03 31.58 -1.46
C LEU A 166 16.50 32.03 -1.49
N VAL A 167 16.75 33.33 -1.32
CA VAL A 167 18.11 33.88 -1.21
C VAL A 167 18.79 33.37 0.05
N LEU A 168 18.09 33.28 1.18
CA LEU A 168 18.60 32.67 2.41
C LEU A 168 19.05 31.22 2.16
N GLU A 169 18.24 30.40 1.49
CA GLU A 169 18.60 29.01 1.19
C GLU A 169 19.81 28.90 0.26
N LEU A 170 19.91 29.77 -0.74
CA LEU A 170 21.09 29.85 -1.61
C LEU A 170 22.35 30.24 -0.82
N LEU A 171 22.24 31.22 0.07
CA LEU A 171 23.34 31.67 0.92
C LEU A 171 23.77 30.57 1.91
N GLN A 172 22.83 29.87 2.55
CA GLN A 172 23.12 28.77 3.46
C GLN A 172 23.86 27.61 2.78
N ARG A 173 23.53 27.32 1.51
CA ARG A 173 24.18 26.26 0.72
C ARG A 173 25.54 26.64 0.15
N THR A 174 25.87 27.93 0.11
CA THR A 174 27.12 28.44 -0.47
C THR A 174 28.07 28.98 0.60
N ILE A 175 27.83 30.20 1.06
CA ILE A 175 28.72 30.95 1.97
C ILE A 175 28.41 30.64 3.45
N GLY A 176 27.19 30.18 3.75
CA GLY A 176 26.70 29.91 5.10
C GLY A 176 27.06 28.54 5.68
N GLN A 177 27.58 27.60 4.88
CA GLN A 177 27.96 26.25 5.34
C GLN A 177 28.96 26.25 6.51
N PRO A 178 30.06 27.04 6.49
CA PRO A 178 30.99 27.10 7.62
C PRO A 178 30.33 27.57 8.92
N ILE A 179 29.37 28.51 8.83
CA ILE A 179 28.63 29.07 9.98
C ILE A 179 27.63 28.04 10.51
N ALA A 180 26.93 27.33 9.62
CA ALA A 180 26.05 26.24 10.00
C ALA A 180 26.81 25.10 10.69
N ASN A 181 28.00 24.74 10.17
CA ASN A 181 28.89 23.75 10.78
C ASN A 181 29.40 24.19 12.15
N LEU A 182 29.73 25.48 12.32
CA LEU A 182 30.09 26.05 13.62
C LEU A 182 28.93 25.99 14.61
N GLY A 183 27.71 26.32 14.16
CA GLY A 183 26.49 26.20 14.96
C GLY A 183 26.22 24.76 15.42
N GLN A 184 26.35 23.79 14.52
CA GLN A 184 26.20 22.37 14.84
C GLN A 184 27.29 21.88 15.80
N TRP A 185 28.55 22.30 15.59
CA TRP A 185 29.66 21.98 16.49
C TRP A 185 29.41 22.51 17.91
N LEU A 186 28.94 23.75 18.02
CA LEU A 186 28.62 24.38 19.31
C LEU A 186 27.45 23.67 20.00
N ALA A 187 26.39 23.35 19.26
CA ALA A 187 25.25 22.59 19.78
C ALA A 187 25.67 21.21 20.29
N ASN A 188 26.50 20.47 19.54
CA ASN A 188 27.05 19.17 19.95
C ASN A 188 27.93 19.29 21.21
N ARG A 189 28.75 20.35 21.30
CA ARG A 189 29.63 20.57 22.46
C ARG A 189 28.83 20.85 23.74
N VAL A 190 27.77 21.66 23.62
CA VAL A 190 26.88 22.01 24.73
C VAL A 190 26.03 20.81 25.17
N ALA A 191 25.48 20.06 24.20
CA ALA A 191 24.77 18.80 24.47
C ALA A 191 25.72 17.71 25.04
N GLY A 192 26.99 17.78 24.67
CA GLY A 192 28.05 16.85 25.05
C GLY A 192 27.90 15.46 24.44
N VAL A 193 27.12 15.36 23.36
CA VAL A 193 26.90 14.20 22.50
C VAL A 193 26.74 14.71 21.06
N ALA A 194 26.99 13.87 20.06
CA ALA A 194 26.70 14.23 18.67
C ALA A 194 25.18 14.19 18.46
N LEU A 195 24.54 15.36 18.31
CA LEU A 195 23.10 15.45 18.13
C LEU A 195 22.72 14.92 16.76
N THR A 196 22.08 13.76 16.74
CA THR A 196 21.52 13.17 15.53
C THR A 196 20.15 13.79 15.28
N THR A 197 19.98 14.42 14.12
CA THR A 197 18.77 15.18 13.76
C THR A 197 18.09 14.65 12.50
N SER A 198 18.78 13.80 11.72
CA SER A 198 18.21 13.22 10.50
C SER A 198 17.32 12.02 10.81
N LYS A 199 16.19 11.92 10.11
CA LYS A 199 15.21 10.84 10.32
C LYS A 199 15.78 9.42 10.13
N PRO A 200 16.61 9.14 9.10
CA PRO A 200 17.18 7.80 8.90
C PRO A 200 18.17 7.41 10.01
N GLU A 201 19.03 8.33 10.42
CA GLU A 201 20.02 8.08 11.48
C GLU A 201 19.33 7.96 12.85
N LEU A 202 18.28 8.74 13.12
CA LEU A 202 17.45 8.56 14.31
C LEU A 202 16.82 7.16 14.33
N LEU A 203 16.30 6.66 13.20
CA LEU A 203 15.75 5.31 13.11
C LEU A 203 16.82 4.22 13.26
N ALA A 204 18.05 4.46 12.83
CA ALA A 204 19.19 3.56 13.05
C ALA A 204 19.58 3.53 14.53
N LEU A 205 19.74 4.69 15.18
CA LEU A 205 19.98 4.79 16.62
C LEU A 205 18.89 4.09 17.45
N PHE A 206 17.63 4.20 17.02
CA PHE A 206 16.54 3.43 17.63
C PHE A 206 16.69 1.93 17.44
N ARG A 207 17.12 1.47 16.26
CA ARG A 207 17.27 0.05 15.94
C ARG A 207 18.41 -0.58 16.72
N ASP A 208 19.61 -0.02 16.62
CA ASP A 208 20.83 -0.54 17.23
C ASP A 208 20.63 -0.65 18.76
N ARG A 209 19.97 0.35 19.34
CA ARG A 209 19.71 0.36 20.77
C ARG A 209 18.59 -0.58 21.22
N VAL A 210 17.56 -0.84 20.40
CA VAL A 210 16.56 -1.86 20.72
C VAL A 210 17.22 -3.25 20.74
N GLU A 211 18.22 -3.48 19.87
CA GLU A 211 19.01 -4.70 19.87
C GLU A 211 19.87 -4.80 21.15
N ASP A 212 20.64 -3.77 21.49
CA ASP A 212 21.43 -3.73 22.73
C ASP A 212 20.56 -3.93 23.99
N ILE A 213 19.43 -3.21 24.07
CA ILE A 213 18.48 -3.29 25.19
C ILE A 213 17.95 -4.72 25.33
N SER A 214 17.61 -5.38 24.22
CA SER A 214 17.08 -6.75 24.28
C SER A 214 18.10 -7.77 24.79
N THR A 215 19.38 -7.61 24.46
CA THR A 215 20.48 -8.47 24.94
C THR A 215 20.80 -8.21 26.40
N THR A 216 20.96 -6.94 26.81
CA THR A 216 21.25 -6.58 28.20
C THR A 216 20.11 -6.97 29.14
N TRP A 217 18.85 -6.84 28.69
CA TRP A 217 17.69 -7.24 29.46
C TRP A 217 17.58 -8.75 29.67
N GLN A 218 17.98 -9.55 28.69
CA GLN A 218 18.04 -11.01 28.86
C GLN A 218 19.12 -11.42 29.87
N GLU A 219 20.27 -10.74 29.86
CA GLU A 219 21.38 -11.01 30.78
C GLU A 219 21.08 -10.56 32.23
N GLU A 220 20.70 -9.29 32.44
CA GLU A 220 20.39 -8.75 33.78
C GLU A 220 19.20 -9.45 34.44
N PHE A 221 18.18 -9.82 33.66
CA PHE A 221 17.01 -10.55 34.18
C PHE A 221 17.37 -11.99 34.56
N SER A 222 18.22 -12.66 33.76
CA SER A 222 18.68 -14.03 34.06
C SER A 222 19.54 -14.07 35.32
N GLU A 223 20.43 -13.09 35.52
CA GLU A 223 21.23 -12.95 36.75
C GLU A 223 20.34 -12.70 37.97
N ARG A 224 19.36 -11.78 37.89
CA ARG A 224 18.47 -11.47 39.02
C ARG A 224 17.48 -12.58 39.37
N ILE A 225 16.99 -13.34 38.39
CA ILE A 225 16.20 -14.56 38.66
C ILE A 225 17.06 -15.63 39.34
N ALA A 226 18.35 -15.72 39.01
CA ALA A 226 19.27 -16.59 39.72
C ALA A 226 19.50 -16.12 41.17
N GLU A 227 19.62 -14.82 41.43
CA GLU A 227 19.69 -14.25 42.79
C GLU A 227 18.41 -14.50 43.61
N ILE A 228 17.23 -14.30 43.02
CA ILE A 228 15.93 -14.57 43.67
C ILE A 228 15.76 -16.07 43.98
N ARG A 229 16.23 -16.96 43.10
CA ARG A 229 16.27 -18.42 43.36
C ARG A 229 17.25 -18.78 44.48
N GLN A 230 18.39 -18.10 44.60
CA GLN A 230 19.37 -18.35 45.66
C GLN A 230 18.92 -17.81 47.03
N GLY A 231 18.24 -16.66 47.09
CA GLY A 231 17.74 -16.06 48.33
C GLY A 231 16.69 -16.91 49.06
N ASN A 232 15.91 -17.71 48.34
CA ASN A 232 14.92 -18.63 48.91
C ASN A 232 15.48 -20.01 49.32
N LEU A 233 16.70 -20.38 48.90
CA LEU A 233 17.29 -21.67 49.26
C LEU A 233 18.02 -21.66 50.61
N ILE A 234 18.51 -20.51 51.08
CA ILE A 234 19.32 -20.45 52.32
C ILE A 234 18.43 -20.40 53.59
N GLY A 235 17.22 -19.84 53.50
CA GLY A 235 16.26 -19.81 54.62
C GLY A 235 15.47 -21.11 54.84
N ALA A 236 15.36 -21.98 53.82
CA ALA A 236 14.55 -23.19 53.89
C ALA A 236 15.34 -24.45 54.34
N ILE A 237 16.67 -24.40 54.36
CA ILE A 237 17.53 -25.57 54.66
C ILE A 237 18.00 -25.60 56.13
N ALA A 238 17.91 -24.50 56.87
CA ALA A 238 18.28 -24.45 58.30
C ALA A 238 17.03 -24.30 59.18
N GLY A 239 16.42 -25.42 59.56
CA GLY A 239 15.29 -25.45 60.49
C GLY A 239 15.66 -25.05 61.92
N ASP A 240 15.76 -23.75 62.19
CA ASP A 240 15.97 -23.18 63.53
C ASP A 240 14.76 -22.30 63.93
N PRO A 241 14.01 -22.63 65.01
CA PRO A 241 12.81 -21.88 65.42
C PRO A 241 13.08 -20.46 65.95
N THR A 242 14.33 -20.00 66.03
CA THR A 242 14.68 -18.69 66.61
C THR A 242 14.88 -17.57 65.58
N ALA A 243 14.74 -17.84 64.28
CA ALA A 243 14.95 -16.85 63.22
C ALA A 243 13.81 -15.82 63.02
N GLY A 244 12.88 -15.71 63.96
CA GLY A 244 11.76 -14.76 63.91
C GLY A 244 12.06 -13.36 64.49
N GLN A 245 13.21 -13.15 65.16
CA GLN A 245 13.46 -11.89 65.88
C GLN A 245 14.66 -11.07 65.37
N GLY A 246 15.54 -11.62 64.52
CA GLY A 246 16.72 -10.91 64.01
C GLY A 246 16.47 -9.98 62.81
N ILE A 247 15.38 -10.18 62.05
CA ILE A 247 15.11 -9.42 60.82
C ILE A 247 14.46 -8.05 61.13
N SER A 248 13.75 -7.94 62.26
CA SER A 248 13.11 -6.70 62.71
C SER A 248 14.12 -5.64 63.19
N GLU A 249 15.26 -6.03 63.76
CA GLU A 249 16.21 -5.10 64.38
C GLU A 249 17.31 -4.56 63.44
N TRP A 250 17.70 -5.30 62.40
CA TRP A 250 18.65 -4.81 61.40
C TRP A 250 18.03 -3.81 60.41
N VAL A 251 16.73 -3.96 60.10
CA VAL A 251 15.98 -3.01 59.26
C VAL A 251 15.72 -1.68 59.98
N ASN A 252 15.75 -1.64 61.32
CA ASN A 252 15.28 -0.50 62.10
C ASN A 252 16.35 0.45 62.68
N SER A 253 17.66 0.26 62.46
CA SER A 253 18.65 1.13 63.11
C SER A 253 19.80 1.59 62.22
N LYS A 254 19.52 2.61 61.37
CA LYS A 254 20.32 3.85 61.12
C LYS A 254 20.10 4.52 59.75
N SER A 255 19.33 3.95 58.83
CA SER A 255 19.10 4.49 57.47
C SER A 255 17.73 5.16 57.25
N PHE A 256 16.71 4.83 58.07
CA PHE A 256 15.32 5.21 57.80
C PHE A 256 15.02 6.71 57.98
N VAL A 257 15.72 7.41 58.88
CA VAL A 257 15.48 8.85 59.11
C VAL A 257 16.15 9.72 58.03
N LYS A 258 17.29 9.30 57.46
CA LYS A 258 18.01 10.06 56.41
C LYS A 258 17.38 9.87 55.03
N ALA A 259 16.97 8.65 54.68
CA ALA A 259 16.28 8.34 53.42
C ALA A 259 14.89 9.01 53.32
N LYS A 260 14.12 9.02 54.42
CA LYS A 260 12.81 9.70 54.47
C LYS A 260 12.95 11.23 54.37
N LYS A 261 14.01 11.83 54.94
CA LYS A 261 14.28 13.28 54.84
C LYS A 261 14.69 13.70 53.42
N ILE A 262 15.52 12.90 52.74
CA ILE A 262 15.96 13.14 51.35
C ILE A 262 14.77 12.98 50.38
N LYS A 263 13.93 11.96 50.56
CA LYS A 263 12.70 11.75 49.76
C LYS A 263 11.73 12.91 49.91
N THR A 264 11.51 13.41 51.13
CA THR A 264 10.66 14.58 51.41
C THR A 264 11.19 15.88 50.80
N ILE A 265 12.51 16.14 50.87
CA ILE A 265 13.13 17.33 50.26
C ILE A 265 12.99 17.30 48.73
N LYS A 266 13.24 16.15 48.09
CA LYS A 266 13.09 15.97 46.63
C LYS A 266 11.65 16.25 46.19
N THR A 267 10.66 15.81 46.96
CA THR A 267 9.24 16.09 46.70
C THR A 267 8.93 17.59 46.75
N TYR A 268 9.39 18.32 47.76
CA TYR A 268 9.16 19.78 47.84
C TYR A 268 9.80 20.56 46.69
N PHE A 269 11.04 20.22 46.31
CA PHE A 269 11.69 20.83 45.14
C PHE A 269 10.93 20.53 43.84
N SER A 270 10.43 19.29 43.66
CA SER A 270 9.64 18.94 42.48
C SER A 270 8.30 19.68 42.41
N LEU A 271 7.62 19.87 43.55
CA LEU A 271 6.39 20.65 43.63
C LEU A 271 6.63 22.13 43.34
N LEU A 272 7.71 22.71 43.88
CA LEU A 272 8.11 24.09 43.59
C LEU A 272 8.43 24.27 42.10
N ALA A 273 9.16 23.34 41.49
CA ALA A 273 9.45 23.37 40.06
C ALA A 273 8.17 23.27 39.21
N MET A 274 7.22 22.41 39.58
CA MET A 274 5.93 22.31 38.90
C MET A 274 5.10 23.59 39.05
N ALA A 275 5.10 24.23 40.22
CA ALA A 275 4.40 25.49 40.45
C ALA A 275 4.99 26.63 39.62
N LEU A 276 6.32 26.75 39.59
CA LEU A 276 7.03 27.73 38.75
C LEU A 276 6.77 27.48 37.25
N PHE A 277 6.76 26.22 36.83
CA PHE A 277 6.43 25.85 35.45
C PHE A 277 4.99 26.22 35.09
N ALA A 278 4.01 25.88 35.94
CA ALA A 278 2.61 26.26 35.72
C ALA A 278 2.43 27.79 35.66
N PHE A 279 3.10 28.53 36.54
CA PHE A 279 3.11 29.99 36.51
C PHE A 279 3.69 30.54 35.20
N ALA A 280 4.79 29.97 34.71
CA ALA A 280 5.35 30.35 33.41
C ALA A 280 4.35 30.12 32.25
N ILE A 281 3.62 29.01 32.27
CA ILE A 281 2.56 28.73 31.27
C ILE A 281 1.41 29.73 31.37
N VAL A 282 0.97 30.10 32.59
CA VAL A 282 -0.05 31.14 32.79
C VAL A 282 0.39 32.45 32.15
N VAL A 283 1.63 32.87 32.39
CA VAL A 283 2.18 34.11 31.81
C VAL A 283 2.25 34.01 30.28
N LEU A 284 2.75 32.90 29.73
CA LEU A 284 2.87 32.69 28.29
C LEU A 284 1.52 32.66 27.56
N LEU A 285 0.46 32.18 28.21
CA LEU A 285 -0.90 32.14 27.65
C LEU A 285 -1.69 33.44 27.89
N GLY A 286 -1.13 34.42 28.61
CA GLY A 286 -1.75 35.71 28.89
C GLY A 286 -2.36 36.40 27.65
N PRO A 287 -1.63 36.53 26.53
CA PRO A 287 -2.15 37.19 25.32
C PRO A 287 -3.37 36.49 24.72
N VAL A 288 -3.44 35.16 24.80
CA VAL A 288 -4.60 34.39 24.31
C VAL A 288 -5.82 34.65 25.19
N ARG A 289 -5.62 34.77 26.50
CA ARG A 289 -6.68 35.11 27.46
C ARG A 289 -7.26 36.49 27.14
N GLU A 290 -6.40 37.49 26.94
CA GLU A 290 -6.82 38.86 26.63
C GLU A 290 -7.55 38.92 25.28
N TRP A 291 -7.12 38.14 24.29
CA TRP A 291 -7.79 38.06 22.99
C TRP A 291 -9.20 37.43 23.07
N TRP A 292 -9.31 36.23 23.64
CA TRP A 292 -10.60 35.53 23.74
C TRP A 292 -11.56 36.18 24.73
N PHE A 293 -11.03 36.90 25.71
CA PHE A 293 -11.81 37.49 26.79
C PHE A 293 -11.60 39.02 26.87
N GLY A 294 -11.34 39.71 25.76
CA GLY A 294 -11.13 41.18 25.78
C GLY A 294 -12.33 41.98 26.31
N SER A 295 -13.55 41.43 26.20
CA SER A 295 -14.78 41.99 26.79
C SER A 295 -15.14 41.42 28.18
N TYR A 296 -14.24 40.66 28.81
CA TYR A 296 -14.47 39.92 30.06
C TYR A 296 -15.02 40.76 31.21
N ASN A 297 -14.46 41.96 31.36
CA ASN A 297 -14.81 42.86 32.47
C ASN A 297 -16.26 43.36 32.39
N ASN A 298 -16.91 43.23 31.22
CA ASN A 298 -18.29 43.66 30.98
C ASN A 298 -19.33 42.54 31.22
N LEU A 299 -18.90 41.32 31.56
CA LEU A 299 -19.79 40.16 31.72
C LEU A 299 -20.35 40.05 33.16
N PRO A 300 -21.54 39.42 33.36
CA PRO A 300 -22.06 39.12 34.70
C PRO A 300 -21.10 38.24 35.51
N TYR A 301 -21.12 38.36 36.85
CA TYR A 301 -20.19 37.65 37.74
C TYR A 301 -20.19 36.12 37.53
N LEU A 302 -21.37 35.50 37.39
CA LEU A 302 -21.46 34.05 37.17
C LEU A 302 -20.79 33.62 35.87
N LEU A 303 -20.96 34.40 34.79
CA LEU A 303 -20.36 34.08 33.50
C LEU A 303 -18.83 34.28 33.54
N ARG A 304 -18.37 35.35 34.20
CA ARG A 304 -16.95 35.57 34.50
C ARG A 304 -16.34 34.40 35.27
N LEU A 305 -16.97 33.98 36.37
CA LEU A 305 -16.54 32.83 37.15
C LEU A 305 -16.47 31.56 36.31
N THR A 306 -17.47 31.29 35.46
CA THR A 306 -17.43 30.12 34.57
C THR A 306 -16.28 30.18 33.57
N LEU A 307 -16.00 31.36 33.00
CA LEU A 307 -14.90 31.54 32.06
C LEU A 307 -13.53 31.42 32.75
N ASP A 308 -13.37 31.96 33.96
CA ASP A 308 -12.15 31.79 34.75
C ASP A 308 -11.91 30.32 35.12
N LEU A 309 -12.95 29.59 35.52
CA LEU A 309 -12.84 28.15 35.83
C LEU A 309 -12.49 27.34 34.58
N LEU A 310 -13.08 27.65 33.43
CA LEU A 310 -12.74 27.02 32.14
C LEU A 310 -11.30 27.33 31.73
N TRP A 311 -10.83 28.56 31.95
CA TRP A 311 -9.47 28.96 31.65
C TRP A 311 -8.43 28.28 32.56
N ILE A 312 -8.72 28.20 33.86
CA ILE A 312 -7.90 27.44 34.82
C ILE A 312 -7.82 25.96 34.40
N LEU A 313 -8.95 25.37 34.00
CA LEU A 313 -9.00 23.99 33.51
C LEU A 313 -8.16 23.82 32.22
N ALA A 314 -8.24 24.77 31.28
CA ALA A 314 -7.45 24.74 30.05
C ALA A 314 -5.94 24.80 30.35
N ILE A 315 -5.51 25.69 31.25
CA ILE A 315 -4.11 25.76 31.70
C ILE A 315 -3.69 24.45 32.36
N ALA A 316 -4.51 23.88 33.24
CA ALA A 316 -4.22 22.61 33.89
C ALA A 316 -4.03 21.47 32.89
N ILE A 317 -4.87 21.40 31.84
CA ILE A 317 -4.75 20.41 30.76
C ILE A 317 -3.46 20.63 29.95
N VAL A 318 -3.10 21.87 29.62
CA VAL A 318 -1.84 22.19 28.92
C VAL A 318 -0.64 21.77 29.76
N VAL A 319 -0.61 22.14 31.03
CA VAL A 319 0.48 21.76 31.95
C VAL A 319 0.57 20.24 32.08
N ALA A 320 -0.56 19.55 32.26
CA ALA A 320 -0.59 18.08 32.31
C ALA A 320 -0.09 17.45 31.01
N GLY A 321 -0.49 17.99 29.85
CA GLY A 321 -0.04 17.56 28.53
C GLY A 321 1.46 17.69 28.33
N LEU A 322 2.05 18.82 28.75
CA LEU A 322 3.49 19.06 28.64
C LEU A 322 4.31 18.19 29.60
N LEU A 323 3.76 17.85 30.77
CA LEU A 323 4.43 16.99 31.75
C LEU A 323 4.28 15.50 31.43
N ALA A 324 3.20 15.08 30.75
CA ALA A 324 2.90 13.68 30.48
C ALA A 324 4.02 12.88 29.79
N PRO A 325 4.70 13.36 28.74
CA PRO A 325 5.78 12.59 28.09
C PRO A 325 7.07 12.56 28.91
N LEU A 326 7.25 13.39 29.94
CA LEU A 326 8.52 13.51 30.66
C LEU A 326 8.94 12.22 31.36
N GLU A 327 8.00 11.43 31.87
CA GLU A 327 8.30 10.12 32.47
C GLU A 327 8.96 9.19 31.44
N THR A 328 8.41 9.11 30.24
CA THR A 328 8.95 8.29 29.15
C THR A 328 10.27 8.83 28.62
N LEU A 329 10.36 10.15 28.45
CA LEU A 329 11.55 10.80 27.94
C LEU A 329 12.72 10.69 28.94
N GLY A 330 12.45 10.88 30.23
CA GLY A 330 13.44 10.70 31.29
C GLY A 330 13.89 9.25 31.42
N TRP A 331 12.98 8.28 31.29
CA TRP A 331 13.32 6.85 31.28
C TRP A 331 14.26 6.52 30.12
N TRP A 332 13.92 6.95 28.90
CA TRP A 332 14.78 6.75 27.74
C TRP A 332 16.16 7.42 27.89
N ALA A 333 16.18 8.65 28.39
CA ALA A 333 17.39 9.45 28.59
C ALA A 333 18.26 8.96 29.78
N GLY A 334 17.78 8.01 30.59
CA GLY A 334 18.49 7.49 31.75
C GLY A 334 18.51 8.43 32.96
N TRP A 335 17.54 9.33 33.07
CA TRP A 335 17.48 10.32 34.16
C TRP A 335 17.02 9.74 35.50
N TYR A 336 16.50 8.51 35.53
CA TYR A 336 15.92 7.88 36.71
C TYR A 336 16.83 6.86 37.44
N ASN A 337 18.08 6.68 36.99
CA ASN A 337 19.03 5.61 37.40
C ASN A 337 18.47 4.18 37.18
N ASP A 338 19.35 3.19 37.04
CA ASP A 338 19.00 1.78 36.73
C ASP A 338 18.32 1.01 37.90
N GLU A 339 17.77 1.72 38.89
CA GLU A 339 17.15 1.15 40.09
C GLU A 339 15.63 0.88 39.96
N VAL A 340 14.99 1.27 38.85
CA VAL A 340 13.55 1.02 38.66
C VAL A 340 13.32 -0.40 38.16
N ASP A 341 13.13 -1.31 39.11
CA ASP A 341 12.84 -2.71 38.84
C ASP A 341 11.40 -2.91 38.33
N THR A 342 11.25 -3.07 37.01
CA THR A 342 9.96 -3.34 36.36
C THR A 342 9.50 -4.79 36.52
N THR A 343 10.27 -5.66 37.19
CA THR A 343 9.96 -7.09 37.39
C THR A 343 9.15 -7.35 38.66
N LEU A 344 9.25 -6.50 39.68
CA LEU A 344 8.60 -6.69 40.99
C LEU A 344 7.06 -6.73 40.90
N ASN A 345 6.46 -5.99 39.97
CA ASN A 345 5.01 -5.91 39.76
C ASN A 345 4.58 -6.31 38.33
N ALA A 346 5.24 -7.32 37.75
CA ALA A 346 5.04 -7.70 36.34
C ALA A 346 3.79 -8.59 36.10
N GLY A 347 2.64 -8.27 36.71
CA GLY A 347 1.40 -9.04 36.55
C GLY A 347 1.44 -10.47 37.11
N GLU A 348 0.28 -11.11 37.15
CA GLU A 348 0.05 -12.45 37.70
C GLU A 348 -0.91 -13.26 36.83
N LEU A 349 -0.75 -14.58 36.83
CA LEU A 349 -1.69 -15.52 36.22
C LEU A 349 -3.02 -15.47 36.98
N ALA A 350 -4.12 -15.28 36.25
CA ALA A 350 -5.46 -15.41 36.81
C ALA A 350 -5.78 -16.89 37.06
N GLU A 351 -6.35 -17.21 38.22
CA GLU A 351 -6.82 -18.57 38.54
C GLU A 351 -8.16 -18.86 37.84
N PRO A 352 -8.45 -20.11 37.44
CA PRO A 352 -7.62 -21.33 37.59
C PRO A 352 -6.61 -21.55 36.44
N VAL A 353 -5.47 -22.19 36.73
CA VAL A 353 -4.50 -22.67 35.73
C VAL A 353 -4.08 -24.11 36.07
N ASP A 354 -4.38 -25.07 35.19
CA ASP A 354 -4.11 -26.50 35.46
C ASP A 354 -2.62 -26.86 35.40
N ASP A 355 -1.94 -26.62 34.27
CA ASP A 355 -0.49 -26.86 34.11
C ASP A 355 0.19 -25.72 33.32
N PRO A 356 0.90 -24.79 33.99
CA PRO A 356 1.63 -23.69 33.36
C PRO A 356 2.68 -24.13 32.33
N LYS A 357 3.06 -25.42 32.28
CA LYS A 357 4.06 -25.95 31.34
C LYS A 357 3.46 -26.49 30.04
N ARG A 358 2.13 -26.51 29.88
CA ARG A 358 1.42 -27.05 28.70
C ARG A 358 0.48 -26.02 28.04
N LEU A 359 0.80 -24.74 28.13
CA LEU A 359 -0.04 -23.67 27.58
C LEU A 359 0.11 -23.56 26.05
N SER A 360 -1.02 -23.53 25.35
CA SER A 360 -1.11 -23.33 23.90
C SER A 360 -1.26 -21.85 23.51
N ARG A 361 -1.65 -20.98 24.47
CA ARG A 361 -1.79 -19.53 24.26
C ARG A 361 -1.71 -18.74 25.56
N TYR A 362 -1.16 -17.52 25.49
CA TYR A 362 -1.19 -16.53 26.55
C TYR A 362 -2.11 -15.35 26.19
N LEU A 363 -2.96 -14.93 27.12
CA LEU A 363 -3.77 -13.72 27.06
C LEU A 363 -3.19 -12.69 28.01
N VAL A 364 -3.11 -11.43 27.60
CA VAL A 364 -2.66 -10.32 28.46
C VAL A 364 -3.71 -9.22 28.45
N TYR A 365 -4.26 -8.89 29.62
CA TYR A 365 -5.26 -7.82 29.75
C TYR A 365 -4.63 -6.47 30.05
N LEU A 366 -4.94 -5.46 29.22
CA LEU A 366 -4.54 -4.06 29.38
C LEU A 366 -5.78 -3.17 29.51
N ASP A 367 -5.95 -2.58 30.70
CA ASP A 367 -7.15 -1.86 31.08
C ASP A 367 -7.31 -0.46 30.44
N GLY A 368 -8.54 0.07 30.53
CA GLY A 368 -8.93 1.38 30.05
C GLY A 368 -8.37 2.55 30.86
N ILE A 369 -8.71 3.78 30.45
CA ILE A 369 -8.18 5.02 31.03
C ILE A 369 -8.57 5.23 32.50
N GLY A 370 -9.39 4.35 33.06
CA GLY A 370 -9.80 4.34 34.43
C GLY A 370 -8.77 3.77 35.42
N ILE A 371 -7.65 3.21 35.04
CA ILE A 371 -6.74 2.59 36.03
C ILE A 371 -5.82 3.61 36.75
N SER A 372 -5.72 3.54 38.08
CA SER A 372 -4.82 4.38 38.91
C SER A 372 -3.75 3.61 39.67
N GLY A 373 -3.93 2.31 39.86
CA GLY A 373 -3.04 1.38 40.56
C GLY A 373 -3.17 -0.04 40.01
N PHE A 374 -2.79 -1.05 40.78
CA PHE A 374 -2.90 -2.45 40.37
C PHE A 374 -4.29 -3.06 40.61
N GLU A 375 -5.12 -2.40 41.42
CA GLU A 375 -6.51 -2.79 41.68
C GLU A 375 -7.42 -2.30 40.53
N TYR A 376 -8.29 -3.18 40.05
CA TYR A 376 -9.27 -2.87 39.01
C TYR A 376 -10.54 -2.25 39.60
N LEU A 377 -11.31 -1.58 38.74
CA LEU A 377 -12.66 -1.15 39.09
C LEU A 377 -13.59 -2.36 39.23
N PRO A 378 -14.70 -2.26 40.00
CA PRO A 378 -15.60 -3.38 40.24
C PRO A 378 -16.11 -4.07 38.98
N ASP A 379 -16.48 -3.31 37.94
CA ASP A 379 -16.96 -3.82 36.65
C ASP A 379 -15.87 -4.58 35.87
N ILE A 380 -14.62 -4.11 35.94
CA ILE A 380 -13.48 -4.77 35.30
C ILE A 380 -13.06 -6.02 36.07
N GLU A 381 -13.07 -5.96 37.40
CA GLU A 381 -12.76 -7.09 38.27
C GLU A 381 -13.79 -8.22 38.07
N GLU A 382 -15.08 -7.88 38.00
CA GLU A 382 -16.17 -8.81 37.67
C GLU A 382 -15.96 -9.45 36.28
N PHE A 383 -15.66 -8.64 35.26
CA PHE A 383 -15.35 -9.16 33.92
C PHE A 383 -14.18 -10.16 33.91
N LEU A 384 -13.07 -9.86 34.60
CA LEU A 384 -11.90 -10.74 34.63
C LEU A 384 -12.18 -12.03 35.42
N ASN A 385 -12.96 -11.93 36.50
CA ASN A 385 -13.36 -13.07 37.32
C ASN A 385 -14.36 -13.99 36.60
N GLU A 386 -15.20 -13.45 35.71
CA GLU A 386 -16.06 -14.27 34.84
C GLU A 386 -15.31 -14.82 33.61
N LEU A 387 -14.35 -14.08 33.05
CA LEU A 387 -13.62 -14.51 31.87
C LEU A 387 -12.69 -15.70 32.18
N ALA A 388 -11.85 -15.60 33.23
CA ALA A 388 -10.79 -16.57 33.50
C ALA A 388 -11.30 -18.03 33.59
N PRO A 389 -12.40 -18.34 34.32
CA PRO A 389 -12.91 -19.72 34.42
C PRO A 389 -13.55 -20.26 33.13
N THR A 390 -13.82 -19.41 32.13
CA THR A 390 -14.47 -19.82 30.86
C THR A 390 -13.48 -20.10 29.74
N LEU A 391 -12.20 -19.74 29.94
CA LEU A 391 -11.12 -20.00 29.00
C LEU A 391 -10.85 -21.51 28.89
N PRO A 392 -10.33 -22.00 27.76
CA PRO A 392 -9.86 -23.38 27.65
C PRO A 392 -8.72 -23.69 28.64
N ASP A 393 -8.63 -24.94 29.10
CA ASP A 393 -7.64 -25.40 30.09
C ASP A 393 -6.17 -25.18 29.68
N ASP A 394 -5.90 -25.03 28.37
CA ASP A 394 -4.58 -24.78 27.80
C ASP A 394 -4.30 -23.29 27.50
N VAL A 395 -5.14 -22.38 27.99
CA VAL A 395 -5.04 -20.93 27.76
C VAL A 395 -4.91 -20.19 29.09
N ALA A 396 -3.86 -19.38 29.24
CA ALA A 396 -3.59 -18.62 30.46
C ALA A 396 -3.87 -17.12 30.29
N LEU A 397 -4.52 -16.49 31.27
CA LEU A 397 -4.74 -15.04 31.33
C LEU A 397 -3.79 -14.37 32.33
N ILE A 398 -3.06 -13.34 31.89
CA ILE A 398 -2.23 -12.47 32.73
C ILE A 398 -2.98 -11.16 32.97
N ARG A 399 -3.16 -10.82 34.25
CA ARG A 399 -3.74 -9.55 34.72
C ARG A 399 -2.79 -8.80 35.67
N GLY A 400 -3.15 -7.59 36.08
CA GLY A 400 -2.37 -6.76 37.00
C GLY A 400 -1.25 -5.94 36.33
N ILE A 401 -1.36 -5.65 35.02
CA ILE A 401 -0.41 -4.79 34.31
C ILE A 401 -1.00 -3.37 34.17
N ILE A 402 -0.21 -2.34 34.46
CA ILE A 402 -0.60 -0.93 34.32
C ILE A 402 -0.16 -0.39 32.94
N PRO A 403 -1.05 -0.22 31.95
CA PRO A 403 -0.67 0.18 30.59
C PRO A 403 -0.36 1.69 30.45
N TYR A 404 -0.41 2.47 31.54
CA TYR A 404 -0.22 3.93 31.52
C TYR A 404 1.03 4.42 32.27
N SER A 405 2.02 3.55 32.52
CA SER A 405 3.25 3.84 33.27
C SER A 405 4.43 3.02 32.72
N VAL A 406 5.44 3.66 32.12
CA VAL A 406 6.61 2.93 31.57
C VAL A 406 7.54 2.42 32.68
N LEU A 407 7.42 3.03 33.87
CA LEU A 407 8.15 2.61 35.07
C LEU A 407 7.39 1.54 35.86
N ASN A 408 6.20 1.12 35.40
CA ASN A 408 5.28 0.24 36.13
C ASN A 408 4.95 0.70 37.57
N ASN A 409 5.03 2.01 37.83
CA ASN A 409 4.74 2.61 39.13
C ASN A 409 3.31 3.14 39.21
N PRO A 410 2.54 2.84 40.28
CA PRO A 410 1.17 3.35 40.47
C PRO A 410 1.15 4.86 40.72
N LEU A 411 -0.03 5.49 40.57
CA LEU A 411 -0.17 6.95 40.73
C LEU A 411 -0.17 7.40 42.20
N ASN A 412 -0.59 6.52 43.10
CA ASN A 412 -0.78 6.78 44.52
C ASN A 412 0.50 6.57 45.36
N GLU A 413 1.61 6.15 44.77
CA GLU A 413 2.88 5.92 45.47
C GLU A 413 4.04 6.64 44.80
N ASP A 414 5.01 7.11 45.59
CA ASP A 414 6.31 7.63 45.14
C ASP A 414 6.31 8.72 44.03
N ARG A 415 5.27 9.55 44.01
CA ARG A 415 5.09 10.68 43.08
C ARG A 415 4.80 12.02 43.79
N PRO A 416 5.17 13.19 43.20
CA PRO A 416 4.97 14.52 43.79
C PRO A 416 3.51 14.87 44.14
N LEU A 417 2.54 14.23 43.49
CA LEU A 417 1.10 14.44 43.69
C LEU A 417 0.35 13.20 44.20
N ALA A 418 1.06 12.24 44.81
CA ALA A 418 0.45 10.99 45.31
C ALA A 418 -0.74 11.22 46.26
N PHE A 419 -0.72 12.29 47.07
CA PHE A 419 -1.82 12.65 47.97
C PHE A 419 -3.12 12.99 47.21
N LEU A 420 -3.01 13.69 46.07
CA LEU A 420 -4.14 14.08 45.22
C LEU A 420 -4.76 12.84 44.58
N TRP A 421 -3.92 11.92 44.10
CA TRP A 421 -4.37 10.66 43.50
C TRP A 421 -5.07 9.74 44.52
N LYS A 422 -4.55 9.65 45.75
CA LYS A 422 -5.25 8.94 46.85
C LYS A 422 -6.62 9.55 47.16
N MET A 423 -6.75 10.87 47.08
CA MET A 423 -8.03 11.55 47.27
C MET A 423 -9.00 11.29 46.11
N ALA A 424 -8.50 11.31 44.87
CA ALA A 424 -9.28 10.97 43.68
C ALA A 424 -9.78 9.52 43.71
N GLU A 425 -8.93 8.57 44.12
CA GLU A 425 -9.25 7.15 44.27
C GLU A 425 -10.35 6.92 45.32
N ARG A 426 -10.20 7.50 46.53
CA ARG A 426 -11.24 7.44 47.58
C ARG A 426 -12.58 8.03 47.15
N SER A 427 -12.56 9.13 46.38
CA SER A 427 -13.78 9.77 45.86
C SER A 427 -14.46 8.89 44.82
N ARG A 428 -13.66 8.19 44.01
CA ARG A 428 -14.13 7.37 42.91
C ARG A 428 -14.73 6.04 43.38
N SER A 429 -14.16 5.40 44.40
CA SER A 429 -14.75 4.18 44.99
C SER A 429 -16.17 4.42 45.53
N LYS A 430 -16.52 5.68 45.87
CA LYS A 430 -17.87 6.07 46.32
C LYS A 430 -18.79 6.50 45.18
N ASN A 431 -18.24 7.18 44.17
CA ASN A 431 -18.97 7.60 42.97
C ASN A 431 -18.02 7.58 41.75
N PRO A 432 -18.17 6.61 40.83
CA PRO A 432 -17.38 6.53 39.61
C PRO A 432 -17.41 7.80 38.75
N MET A 433 -18.50 8.59 38.85
CA MET A 433 -18.69 9.87 38.14
C MET A 433 -18.22 11.10 38.91
N SER A 434 -17.46 10.93 40.00
CA SER A 434 -16.96 12.08 40.77
C SER A 434 -15.98 12.94 39.96
N LEU A 435 -16.08 14.28 40.11
CA LEU A 435 -15.20 15.24 39.43
C LEU A 435 -13.71 14.97 39.69
N LEU A 436 -13.36 14.50 40.89
CA LEU A 436 -11.98 14.13 41.23
C LEU A 436 -11.53 12.82 40.55
N GLY A 437 -12.42 11.85 40.37
CA GLY A 437 -12.14 10.62 39.62
C GLY A 437 -11.86 10.88 38.14
N LEU A 438 -12.55 11.87 37.55
CA LEU A 438 -12.36 12.28 36.15
C LEU A 438 -10.94 12.80 35.86
N LEU A 439 -10.20 13.27 36.87
CA LEU A 439 -8.80 13.70 36.71
C LEU A 439 -7.88 12.55 36.30
N VAL A 440 -8.12 11.32 36.78
CA VAL A 440 -7.37 10.12 36.37
C VAL A 440 -7.61 9.82 34.90
N ASN A 441 -8.88 9.87 34.48
CA ASN A 441 -9.28 9.64 33.09
C ASN A 441 -8.64 10.67 32.14
N ILE A 442 -8.64 11.96 32.52
CA ILE A 442 -7.97 13.02 31.72
C ILE A 442 -6.48 12.72 31.60
N ARG A 443 -5.80 12.39 32.71
CA ARG A 443 -4.36 12.09 32.68
C ARG A 443 -4.07 10.90 31.76
N ASN A 444 -4.81 9.80 31.91
CA ASN A 444 -4.58 8.61 31.11
C ASN A 444 -4.96 8.81 29.64
N LEU A 445 -5.97 9.63 29.34
CA LEU A 445 -6.28 10.05 27.96
C LEU A 445 -5.13 10.82 27.31
N ILE A 446 -4.47 11.70 28.05
CA ILE A 446 -3.25 12.38 27.57
C ILE A 446 -2.15 11.36 27.27
N VAL A 447 -1.99 10.33 28.10
CA VAL A 447 -1.02 9.23 27.88
C VAL A 447 -1.36 8.39 26.64
N VAL A 448 -2.65 8.13 26.37
CA VAL A 448 -3.09 7.55 25.07
C VAL A 448 -2.61 8.44 23.92
N GLY A 449 -2.71 9.77 24.07
CA GLY A 449 -2.12 10.73 23.13
C GLY A 449 -0.59 10.63 23.00
N VAL A 450 0.13 10.36 24.09
CA VAL A 450 1.59 10.10 24.06
C VAL A 450 1.90 8.84 23.25
N SER A 451 1.20 7.74 23.51
CA SER A 451 1.32 6.47 22.76
C SER A 451 1.02 6.66 21.26
N ALA A 452 0.01 7.48 20.94
CA ALA A 452 -0.40 7.79 19.58
C ALA A 452 0.48 8.86 18.88
N ASP A 453 1.33 9.61 19.59
CA ASP A 453 2.21 10.60 18.98
C ASP A 453 3.38 9.91 18.25
N ARG A 454 3.70 10.34 17.03
CA ARG A 454 4.84 9.79 16.27
C ARG A 454 6.21 10.06 16.88
N ARG A 455 6.30 11.08 17.75
CA ARG A 455 7.53 11.51 18.41
C ARG A 455 7.74 10.74 19.71
N TYR A 456 6.72 10.72 20.57
CA TYR A 456 6.79 10.10 21.90
C TYR A 456 6.40 8.63 21.91
N GLY A 457 5.47 8.23 21.04
CA GLY A 457 4.89 6.90 20.98
C GLY A 457 5.90 5.77 20.85
N PRO A 458 6.88 5.81 19.92
CA PRO A 458 7.88 4.73 19.81
C PRO A 458 8.60 4.43 21.13
N LEU A 459 8.96 5.47 21.89
CA LEU A 459 9.59 5.33 23.21
C LEU A 459 8.62 4.77 24.25
N TYR A 460 7.42 5.34 24.29
CA TYR A 460 6.38 4.95 25.23
C TYR A 460 5.97 3.48 25.05
N ASN A 461 5.66 3.11 23.82
CA ASN A 461 5.15 1.80 23.44
C ASN A 461 6.22 0.71 23.59
N LEU A 462 7.50 1.05 23.40
CA LEU A 462 8.61 0.16 23.74
C LEU A 462 8.70 -0.07 25.26
N GLY A 463 8.57 0.98 26.07
CA GLY A 463 8.53 0.86 27.53
C GLY A 463 7.39 -0.03 28.01
N ILE A 464 6.18 0.14 27.47
CA ILE A 464 5.05 -0.75 27.80
C ILE A 464 5.26 -2.18 27.26
N ALA A 465 5.81 -2.33 26.06
CA ALA A 465 6.18 -3.65 25.55
C ALA A 465 7.15 -4.36 26.51
N GLN A 466 8.05 -3.64 27.17
CA GLN A 466 8.92 -4.24 28.18
C GLN A 466 8.17 -4.71 29.42
N VAL A 467 7.24 -3.90 29.92
CA VAL A 467 6.42 -4.30 31.08
C VAL A 467 5.65 -5.59 30.76
N VAL A 468 5.06 -5.68 29.55
CA VAL A 468 4.35 -6.88 29.10
C VAL A 468 5.29 -8.06 28.89
N TYR A 469 6.48 -7.83 28.30
CA TYR A 469 7.52 -8.84 28.15
C TYR A 469 7.91 -9.44 29.49
N ASN A 470 8.25 -8.60 30.48
CA ASN A 470 8.59 -9.05 31.83
C ASN A 470 7.47 -9.87 32.46
N GLY A 471 6.22 -9.48 32.25
CA GLY A 471 5.08 -10.23 32.77
C GLY A 471 4.90 -11.59 32.10
N LEU A 472 5.13 -11.70 30.80
CA LEU A 472 5.13 -12.97 30.09
C LEU A 472 6.25 -13.89 30.58
N ILE A 473 7.49 -13.38 30.70
CA ILE A 473 8.64 -14.18 31.16
C ILE A 473 8.47 -14.63 32.61
N LYS A 474 8.02 -13.73 33.51
CA LYS A 474 7.71 -14.07 34.91
C LYS A 474 6.71 -15.23 34.98
N ASN A 475 5.72 -15.24 34.09
CA ASN A 475 4.69 -16.28 33.98
C ASN A 475 5.03 -17.39 32.97
N HIS A 476 6.34 -17.70 32.85
CA HIS A 476 6.88 -18.87 32.15
C HIS A 476 6.77 -18.90 30.63
N TYR A 477 6.49 -17.77 29.97
CA TYR A 477 6.59 -17.70 28.51
C TYR A 477 8.02 -17.91 28.04
N GLN A 478 8.21 -18.74 27.00
CA GLN A 478 9.53 -18.99 26.41
C GLN A 478 9.70 -18.20 25.09
N PRO A 479 10.62 -17.24 25.01
CA PRO A 479 10.94 -16.55 23.74
C PRO A 479 11.32 -17.53 22.64
N GLY A 480 10.82 -17.31 21.42
CA GLY A 480 11.08 -18.18 20.27
C GLY A 480 10.29 -19.51 20.26
N SER A 481 9.44 -19.78 21.26
CA SER A 481 8.57 -20.97 21.29
C SER A 481 7.53 -21.00 20.18
N GLY A 482 7.16 -19.84 19.64
CA GLY A 482 6.07 -19.70 18.68
C GLY A 482 4.67 -19.77 19.31
N THR A 483 4.55 -19.91 20.64
CA THR A 483 3.26 -19.92 21.34
C THR A 483 2.54 -18.58 21.13
N PRO A 484 1.32 -18.56 20.57
CA PRO A 484 0.58 -17.32 20.31
C PRO A 484 0.29 -16.50 21.57
N ILE A 485 0.30 -15.18 21.41
CA ILE A 485 -0.08 -14.21 22.45
C ILE A 485 -1.28 -13.38 21.95
N THR A 486 -2.28 -13.19 22.80
CA THR A 486 -3.43 -12.33 22.52
C THR A 486 -3.50 -11.20 23.54
N LEU A 487 -3.34 -9.96 23.06
CA LEU A 487 -3.51 -8.78 23.92
C LEU A 487 -4.99 -8.37 23.93
N ILE A 488 -5.59 -8.27 25.10
CA ILE A 488 -6.96 -7.76 25.28
C ILE A 488 -6.86 -6.33 25.81
N GLY A 489 -7.28 -5.36 25.00
CA GLY A 489 -7.23 -3.94 25.36
C GLY A 489 -8.62 -3.34 25.47
N TYR A 490 -8.96 -2.80 26.65
CA TYR A 490 -10.21 -2.06 26.87
C TYR A 490 -10.02 -0.56 26.65
N SER A 491 -10.90 0.09 25.86
CA SER A 491 -10.88 1.54 25.64
C SER A 491 -9.50 2.06 25.19
N GLY A 492 -8.85 2.93 25.98
CA GLY A 492 -7.47 3.40 25.76
C GLY A 492 -6.42 2.26 25.76
N GLY A 493 -6.65 1.17 26.49
CA GLY A 493 -5.77 0.01 26.54
C GLY A 493 -5.63 -0.70 25.20
N ALA A 494 -6.62 -0.57 24.30
CA ALA A 494 -6.52 -1.07 22.93
C ALA A 494 -5.48 -0.33 22.09
N GLN A 495 -5.37 1.00 22.27
CA GLN A 495 -4.31 1.80 21.63
C GLN A 495 -2.94 1.32 22.09
N ILE A 496 -2.78 1.14 23.41
CA ILE A 496 -1.52 0.69 24.01
C ILE A 496 -1.17 -0.72 23.52
N SER A 497 -2.15 -1.64 23.50
CA SER A 497 -1.99 -3.01 23.00
C SER A 497 -1.50 -3.03 21.55
N CYS A 498 -2.21 -2.34 20.65
CA CYS A 498 -1.85 -2.29 19.23
C CYS A 498 -0.47 -1.66 18.99
N ALA A 499 -0.11 -0.66 19.80
CA ALA A 499 1.13 0.06 19.63
C ALA A 499 2.35 -0.66 20.20
N ALA A 500 2.18 -1.44 21.28
CA ALA A 500 3.24 -2.25 21.88
C ALA A 500 3.51 -3.57 21.14
N ALA A 501 2.49 -4.13 20.47
CA ALA A 501 2.54 -5.46 19.88
C ALA A 501 3.66 -5.66 18.84
N ALA A 502 3.99 -4.65 18.02
CA ALA A 502 5.06 -4.77 17.03
C ALA A 502 6.44 -4.98 17.69
N PHE A 503 6.68 -4.34 18.83
CA PHE A 503 7.91 -4.52 19.61
C PHE A 503 7.94 -5.88 20.28
N LEU A 504 6.83 -6.29 20.91
CA LEU A 504 6.69 -7.60 21.53
C LEU A 504 6.91 -8.74 20.55
N LYS A 505 6.32 -8.66 19.35
CA LYS A 505 6.46 -9.66 18.30
C LYS A 505 7.91 -9.83 17.88
N ARG A 506 8.64 -8.71 17.74
CA ARG A 506 10.08 -8.73 17.41
C ARG A 506 10.91 -9.35 18.53
N ALA A 507 10.64 -8.99 19.79
CA ALA A 507 11.40 -9.48 20.94
C ALA A 507 11.14 -10.96 21.25
N LEU A 508 9.90 -11.42 21.12
CA LEU A 508 9.49 -12.78 21.49
C LEU A 508 9.50 -13.76 20.32
N ASN A 509 9.57 -13.28 19.08
CA ASN A 509 9.42 -14.07 17.86
C ASN A 509 8.15 -14.94 17.88
N ALA A 510 7.00 -14.31 18.15
CA ALA A 510 5.73 -14.98 18.43
C ALA A 510 4.57 -14.43 17.59
N PRO A 511 3.57 -15.26 17.24
CA PRO A 511 2.29 -14.77 16.68
C PRO A 511 1.57 -13.90 17.72
N ILE A 512 1.16 -12.68 17.34
CA ILE A 512 0.43 -11.77 18.23
C ILE A 512 -0.86 -11.28 17.57
N ASP A 513 -1.97 -11.51 18.25
CA ASP A 513 -3.30 -10.97 17.96
C ASP A 513 -3.70 -9.91 18.99
N VAL A 514 -4.62 -9.01 18.62
CA VAL A 514 -5.21 -8.04 19.55
C VAL A 514 -6.73 -8.15 19.52
N ILE A 515 -7.35 -8.25 20.71
CA ILE A 515 -8.79 -8.06 20.92
C ILE A 515 -8.99 -6.69 21.54
N SER A 516 -9.62 -5.79 20.80
CA SER A 516 -9.97 -4.45 21.24
C SER A 516 -11.43 -4.40 21.67
N LEU A 517 -11.67 -3.99 22.91
CA LEU A 517 -13.00 -3.81 23.50
C LEU A 517 -13.31 -2.30 23.55
N GLY A 518 -14.17 -1.81 22.66
CA GLY A 518 -14.52 -0.38 22.57
C GLY A 518 -13.33 0.56 22.30
N GLY A 519 -12.27 0.05 21.65
CA GLY A 519 -10.95 0.71 21.68
C GLY A 519 -10.78 1.96 20.82
N ALA A 520 -10.06 2.96 21.34
CA ALA A 520 -9.72 4.19 20.63
C ALA A 520 -8.33 4.11 19.97
N ILE A 521 -8.21 3.40 18.85
CA ILE A 521 -6.91 3.09 18.21
C ILE A 521 -6.54 4.15 17.15
N ALA A 522 -5.29 4.63 17.17
CA ALA A 522 -4.75 5.61 16.24
C ALA A 522 -4.32 4.97 14.91
N GLY A 523 -4.40 5.74 13.82
CA GLY A 523 -4.10 5.27 12.47
C GLY A 523 -2.63 4.90 12.19
N ASN A 524 -1.75 5.18 13.15
CA ASN A 524 -0.30 5.09 13.06
C ASN A 524 0.32 3.97 13.91
N CYS A 525 -0.51 3.15 14.58
CA CYS A 525 -0.06 1.86 15.12
C CYS A 525 0.22 0.90 13.96
N ASP A 526 1.33 0.15 14.01
CA ASP A 526 1.72 -0.78 12.95
C ASP A 526 0.93 -2.10 13.01
N ILE A 527 -0.39 -1.99 12.82
CA ILE A 527 -1.36 -3.10 12.84
C ILE A 527 -1.02 -4.16 11.78
N LEU A 528 -0.28 -3.78 10.74
CA LEU A 528 0.16 -4.72 9.69
C LEU A 528 1.07 -5.83 10.20
N LYS A 529 1.75 -5.63 11.34
CA LYS A 529 2.60 -6.63 11.97
C LYS A 529 1.83 -7.65 12.81
N LEU A 530 0.59 -7.34 13.20
CA LEU A 530 -0.28 -8.28 13.90
C LEU A 530 -0.68 -9.45 12.99
N GLU A 531 -0.98 -10.59 13.60
CA GLU A 531 -1.73 -11.65 12.92
C GLU A 531 -3.13 -11.11 12.60
N HIS A 532 -3.86 -10.65 13.63
CA HIS A 532 -5.15 -10.00 13.45
C HIS A 532 -5.51 -8.99 14.55
N LEU A 533 -6.36 -8.02 14.23
CA LEU A 533 -7.03 -7.12 15.17
C LEU A 533 -8.55 -7.36 15.16
N TYR A 534 -9.08 -7.91 16.24
CA TYR A 534 -10.52 -8.04 16.48
C TYR A 534 -11.02 -6.83 17.25
N HIS A 535 -11.81 -5.97 16.63
CA HIS A 535 -12.32 -4.72 17.22
C HIS A 535 -13.81 -4.86 17.53
N LEU A 536 -14.12 -5.21 18.77
CA LEU A 536 -15.47 -5.39 19.32
C LEU A 536 -15.99 -4.03 19.79
N VAL A 537 -17.15 -3.62 19.28
CA VAL A 537 -17.73 -2.31 19.62
C VAL A 537 -19.25 -2.33 19.56
N GLY A 538 -19.90 -1.66 20.52
CA GLY A 538 -21.34 -1.47 20.51
C GLY A 538 -21.80 -0.35 19.59
N ASP A 539 -23.03 -0.43 19.10
CA ASP A 539 -23.61 0.57 18.20
C ASP A 539 -23.86 1.91 18.91
N LYS A 540 -24.02 1.88 20.25
CA LYS A 540 -24.15 3.06 21.11
C LYS A 540 -22.83 3.51 21.74
N ASP A 541 -21.71 2.84 21.44
CA ASP A 541 -20.39 3.26 21.90
C ASP A 541 -19.96 4.56 21.19
N SER A 542 -19.80 5.64 21.96
CA SER A 542 -19.37 6.95 21.47
C SER A 542 -17.85 7.08 21.34
N VAL A 543 -17.06 6.25 22.03
CA VAL A 543 -15.60 6.33 22.07
C VAL A 543 -15.01 6.01 20.70
N GLU A 544 -15.53 5.01 20.01
CA GLU A 544 -15.08 4.67 18.65
C GLU A 544 -15.39 5.80 17.63
N LYS A 545 -16.53 6.49 17.79
CA LYS A 545 -16.89 7.64 16.94
C LYS A 545 -15.94 8.82 17.19
N ILE A 546 -15.64 9.08 18.46
CA ILE A 546 -14.67 10.11 18.88
C ILE A 546 -13.28 9.75 18.34
N ALA A 547 -12.85 8.49 18.47
CA ALA A 547 -11.56 8.03 17.95
C ALA A 547 -11.43 8.24 16.43
N PHE A 548 -12.50 7.99 15.66
CA PHE A 548 -12.52 8.30 14.23
C PHE A 548 -12.30 9.79 13.95
N LEU A 549 -12.91 10.70 14.72
CA LEU A 549 -12.75 12.15 14.55
C LEU A 549 -11.34 12.61 14.93
N PHE A 550 -10.83 12.15 16.07
CA PHE A 550 -9.54 12.58 16.64
C PHE A 550 -8.32 11.96 15.97
N PHE A 551 -8.48 10.82 15.27
CA PHE A 551 -7.41 10.17 14.53
C PHE A 551 -7.63 10.26 13.00
N PRO A 552 -7.19 11.35 12.33
CA PRO A 552 -7.31 11.50 10.88
C PRO A 552 -6.70 10.35 10.09
N GLY A 553 -5.70 9.65 10.66
CA GLY A 553 -5.15 8.44 10.07
C GLY A 553 -6.17 7.32 9.83
N ARG A 554 -7.37 7.36 10.43
CA ARG A 554 -8.48 6.43 10.17
C ARG A 554 -9.41 6.89 9.04
N TRP A 555 -9.28 8.14 8.58
CA TRP A 555 -10.11 8.67 7.49
C TRP A 555 -9.69 8.07 6.16
N LYS A 556 -10.65 7.86 5.26
CA LYS A 556 -10.42 7.26 3.94
C LYS A 556 -9.38 8.03 3.09
N LEU A 557 -9.26 9.35 3.30
CA LEU A 557 -8.29 10.20 2.60
C LEU A 557 -6.83 9.80 2.88
N PHE A 558 -6.53 9.30 4.09
CA PHE A 558 -5.21 8.84 4.48
C PHE A 558 -5.05 7.35 4.16
N PHE A 559 -5.27 6.97 2.90
CA PHE A 559 -5.29 5.57 2.48
C PHE A 559 -3.97 4.82 2.80
N LEU A 560 -2.83 5.51 2.85
CA LEU A 560 -1.52 4.94 3.21
C LEU A 560 -1.29 4.72 4.72
N SER A 561 -2.23 5.07 5.60
CA SER A 561 -2.10 4.81 7.03
C SER A 561 -2.08 3.31 7.34
N PHE A 562 -1.40 2.90 8.41
CA PHE A 562 -1.37 1.50 8.83
C PHE A 562 -2.77 0.95 9.08
N TRP A 563 -3.66 1.76 9.65
CA TRP A 563 -5.07 1.40 9.86
C TRP A 563 -5.80 1.08 8.56
N ASN A 564 -5.76 2.00 7.59
CA ASN A 564 -6.50 1.81 6.34
C ASN A 564 -5.91 0.68 5.50
N ARG A 565 -4.58 0.50 5.54
CA ARG A 565 -3.89 -0.64 4.91
C ARG A 565 -4.28 -1.96 5.55
N ALA A 566 -4.25 -2.05 6.88
CA ALA A 566 -4.64 -3.25 7.61
C ALA A 566 -6.12 -3.61 7.39
N LYS A 567 -7.01 -2.60 7.35
CA LYS A 567 -8.42 -2.79 7.02
C LYS A 567 -8.61 -3.34 5.60
N ARG A 568 -7.89 -2.82 4.60
CA ARG A 568 -7.96 -3.34 3.21
C ARG A 568 -7.40 -4.76 3.09
N ARG A 569 -6.33 -5.07 3.83
CA ARG A 569 -5.71 -6.41 3.87
C ARG A 569 -6.47 -7.42 4.72
N GLY A 570 -7.67 -7.10 5.21
CA GLY A 570 -8.47 -8.01 6.05
C GLY A 570 -7.93 -8.25 7.46
N LYS A 571 -6.86 -7.56 7.88
CA LYS A 571 -6.22 -7.75 9.22
C LYS A 571 -6.99 -7.10 10.37
N ILE A 572 -8.10 -6.43 10.09
CA ILE A 572 -8.98 -5.82 11.10
C ILE A 572 -10.39 -6.35 10.88
N SER A 573 -10.93 -7.05 11.88
CA SER A 573 -12.34 -7.43 11.94
C SER A 573 -13.07 -6.52 12.91
N LYS A 574 -14.11 -5.83 12.43
CA LYS A 574 -15.01 -5.07 13.31
C LYS A 574 -16.19 -5.97 13.67
N VAL A 575 -16.39 -6.23 14.95
CA VAL A 575 -17.47 -7.07 15.48
C VAL A 575 -18.45 -6.17 16.23
N SER A 576 -19.71 -6.10 15.77
CA SER A 576 -20.73 -5.35 16.50
C SER A 576 -21.21 -6.14 17.71
N LEU A 577 -21.34 -5.46 18.85
CA LEU A 577 -21.96 -5.96 20.07
C LEU A 577 -23.46 -5.59 20.16
N GLY A 578 -24.05 -5.02 19.10
CA GLY A 578 -25.43 -4.55 19.11
C GLY A 578 -25.63 -3.28 19.95
N PRO A 579 -26.80 -3.08 20.59
CA PRO A 579 -27.21 -1.80 21.18
C PRO A 579 -26.57 -1.49 22.55
N VAL A 580 -25.30 -1.87 22.75
CA VAL A 580 -24.51 -1.63 23.97
C VAL A 580 -23.69 -0.34 23.88
N GLY A 581 -23.47 0.30 25.03
CA GLY A 581 -22.63 1.48 25.21
C GLY A 581 -21.16 1.13 25.54
N HIS A 582 -20.37 2.14 25.89
CA HIS A 582 -18.94 1.97 26.15
C HIS A 582 -18.64 1.42 27.56
N GLN A 583 -19.18 2.06 28.59
CA GLN A 583 -18.94 1.81 30.01
C GLN A 583 -20.26 1.72 30.78
N VAL A 584 -20.24 1.20 32.01
CA VAL A 584 -21.42 1.11 32.89
C VAL A 584 -22.02 2.50 33.21
N PRO A 585 -23.36 2.63 33.30
CA PRO A 585 -24.39 1.62 33.02
C PRO A 585 -24.69 1.46 31.53
N GLY A 586 -25.04 0.24 31.10
CA GLY A 586 -25.35 -0.14 29.72
C GLY A 586 -24.11 -0.42 28.85
N GLY A 587 -22.94 -0.64 29.46
CA GLY A 587 -21.66 -0.83 28.78
C GLY A 587 -21.40 -2.25 28.26
N LEU A 588 -20.31 -2.43 27.49
CA LEU A 588 -19.95 -3.73 26.91
C LEU A 588 -19.44 -4.77 27.92
N LEU A 589 -19.06 -4.33 29.12
CA LEU A 589 -18.64 -5.17 30.25
C LEU A 589 -19.71 -5.22 31.36
N ASP A 590 -20.91 -4.73 31.09
CA ASP A 590 -21.97 -4.57 32.09
C ASP A 590 -22.78 -5.87 32.24
N PRO A 591 -22.95 -6.40 33.47
CA PRO A 591 -23.77 -7.59 33.72
C PRO A 591 -25.29 -7.31 33.71
N ASP A 592 -25.73 -6.06 33.89
CA ASP A 592 -27.14 -5.71 34.05
C ASP A 592 -27.97 -5.65 32.75
N PRO A 593 -27.49 -5.08 31.62
CA PRO A 593 -28.29 -4.94 30.42
C PRO A 593 -28.46 -6.30 29.71
N ILE A 594 -29.71 -6.77 29.66
CA ILE A 594 -30.10 -7.98 28.94
C ILE A 594 -30.40 -7.65 27.47
N LEU A 595 -29.75 -8.40 26.57
CA LEU A 595 -29.91 -8.30 25.13
C LEU A 595 -31.11 -9.11 24.64
N ASN A 596 -31.49 -8.90 23.38
CA ASN A 596 -32.65 -9.57 22.76
C ASN A 596 -32.53 -11.11 22.73
N ASP A 597 -31.32 -11.66 22.86
CA ASP A 597 -31.06 -13.11 22.88
C ASP A 597 -31.04 -13.69 24.32
N GLY A 598 -31.37 -12.89 25.33
CA GLY A 598 -31.45 -13.30 26.72
C GLY A 598 -30.11 -13.29 27.49
N ARG A 599 -28.99 -12.99 26.84
CA ARG A 599 -27.68 -12.83 27.51
C ARG A 599 -27.49 -11.41 28.02
N SER A 600 -26.68 -11.23 29.07
CA SER A 600 -26.17 -9.89 29.42
C SER A 600 -25.12 -9.42 28.41
N ALA A 601 -24.85 -8.11 28.38
CA ALA A 601 -23.76 -7.55 27.57
C ALA A 601 -22.40 -8.16 27.94
N LEU A 602 -22.13 -8.35 29.24
CA LEU A 602 -20.94 -9.03 29.73
C LEU A 602 -20.82 -10.47 29.20
N GLN A 603 -21.89 -11.26 29.29
CA GLN A 603 -21.93 -12.64 28.79
C GLN A 603 -21.71 -12.72 27.28
N GLN A 604 -22.27 -11.78 26.51
CA GLN A 604 -22.05 -11.69 25.07
C GLN A 604 -20.56 -11.40 24.76
N THR A 605 -19.96 -10.44 25.45
CA THR A 605 -18.54 -10.07 25.28
C THR A 605 -17.62 -11.25 25.58
N ILE A 606 -17.83 -11.95 26.71
CA ILE A 606 -17.05 -13.14 27.09
C ILE A 606 -17.22 -14.26 26.05
N ALA A 607 -18.44 -14.51 25.58
CA ALA A 607 -18.69 -15.54 24.56
C ALA A 607 -17.96 -15.25 23.24
N LEU A 608 -17.87 -13.98 22.84
CA LEU A 608 -17.14 -13.57 21.63
C LEU A 608 -15.62 -13.69 21.81
N ILE A 609 -15.08 -13.29 22.98
CA ILE A 609 -13.65 -13.50 23.31
C ILE A 609 -13.31 -14.98 23.23
N ASN A 610 -14.10 -15.84 23.88
CA ASN A 610 -13.91 -17.29 23.83
C ASN A 610 -14.00 -17.86 22.41
N SER A 611 -14.90 -17.32 21.59
CA SER A 611 -15.00 -17.72 20.18
C SER A 611 -13.74 -17.36 19.40
N ILE A 612 -13.18 -16.16 19.62
CA ILE A 612 -11.92 -15.71 18.98
C ILE A 612 -10.76 -16.60 19.42
N VAL A 613 -10.59 -16.80 20.72
CA VAL A 613 -9.48 -17.58 21.31
C VAL A 613 -9.49 -19.02 20.81
N ARG A 614 -10.68 -19.62 20.64
CA ARG A 614 -10.85 -20.99 20.12
C ARG A 614 -10.75 -21.09 18.59
N GLY A 615 -10.54 -19.98 17.88
CA GLY A 615 -10.55 -19.93 16.41
C GLY A 615 -11.92 -20.26 15.81
N LYS A 616 -13.00 -20.15 16.60
CA LYS A 616 -14.39 -20.45 16.23
C LYS A 616 -15.18 -19.21 15.86
N LEU A 617 -14.65 -18.01 16.12
CA LEU A 617 -15.26 -16.79 15.63
C LEU A 617 -15.20 -16.86 14.10
N LEU A 618 -16.34 -17.14 13.49
CA LEU A 618 -16.62 -16.84 12.11
C LEU A 618 -16.20 -15.39 11.92
N THR A 619 -15.06 -15.19 11.26
CA THR A 619 -14.51 -13.87 10.99
C THR A 619 -15.59 -13.02 10.32
N ALA A 620 -15.48 -11.69 10.38
CA ALA A 620 -16.39 -10.77 9.67
C ALA A 620 -16.54 -11.06 8.15
N GLU A 621 -15.73 -11.98 7.63
CA GLU A 621 -15.90 -12.81 6.45
C GLU A 621 -17.34 -13.27 6.12
N ASP A 622 -18.22 -13.57 7.10
CA ASP A 622 -19.60 -13.99 6.78
C ASP A 622 -20.62 -12.85 6.62
N PHE A 623 -20.23 -11.60 6.97
CA PHE A 623 -21.10 -10.42 6.84
C PHE A 623 -20.75 -9.52 5.65
N ILE A 624 -19.67 -9.83 4.93
CA ILE A 624 -19.33 -9.14 3.68
C ILE A 624 -20.06 -9.88 2.57
N ALA A 625 -21.06 -9.21 1.98
CA ALA A 625 -21.74 -9.74 0.80
C ALA A 625 -20.71 -10.13 -0.26
N VAL A 626 -20.68 -11.41 -0.62
CA VAL A 626 -19.82 -11.91 -1.70
C VAL A 626 -20.27 -11.23 -2.98
N LYS A 627 -19.35 -10.46 -3.58
CA LYS A 627 -19.60 -9.87 -4.89
C LYS A 627 -19.36 -10.95 -5.95
N PRO A 628 -20.37 -11.38 -6.72
CA PRO A 628 -20.15 -12.32 -7.81
C PRO A 628 -19.23 -11.69 -8.84
N SER A 629 -18.26 -12.47 -9.31
CA SER A 629 -17.41 -12.10 -10.43
C SER A 629 -18.17 -12.22 -11.76
N ASN A 630 -17.77 -11.44 -12.77
CA ASN A 630 -18.28 -11.62 -14.12
C ASN A 630 -18.07 -13.07 -14.61
N TYR A 631 -16.90 -13.65 -14.36
CA TYR A 631 -16.59 -15.05 -14.69
C TYR A 631 -17.60 -16.03 -14.12
N GLU A 632 -17.92 -15.94 -12.83
CA GLU A 632 -18.90 -16.82 -12.17
C GLU A 632 -20.29 -16.69 -12.78
N LEU A 633 -20.67 -15.50 -13.27
CA LEU A 633 -21.91 -15.31 -14.01
C LEU A 633 -21.81 -15.91 -15.42
N TYR A 634 -20.69 -15.71 -16.12
CA TYR A 634 -20.50 -16.16 -17.49
C TYR A 634 -20.57 -17.68 -17.62
N VAL A 635 -19.95 -18.41 -16.67
CA VAL A 635 -19.92 -19.88 -16.70
C VAL A 635 -21.26 -20.53 -16.32
N GLN A 636 -22.25 -19.78 -15.83
CA GLN A 636 -23.60 -20.30 -15.60
C GLN A 636 -24.32 -20.63 -16.92
N SER A 637 -23.98 -19.94 -18.01
CA SER A 637 -24.51 -20.25 -19.33
C SER A 637 -23.82 -21.47 -19.94
N ALA A 638 -24.62 -22.45 -20.36
CA ALA A 638 -24.13 -23.73 -20.87
C ALA A 638 -23.13 -23.59 -22.02
N PHE A 639 -23.36 -22.67 -22.97
CA PHE A 639 -22.47 -22.47 -24.14
C PHE A 639 -21.06 -21.97 -23.79
N ASN A 640 -20.83 -21.50 -22.54
CA ASN A 640 -19.51 -21.12 -22.06
C ASN A 640 -18.75 -22.29 -21.40
N GLN A 641 -19.41 -23.42 -21.14
CA GLN A 641 -18.80 -24.60 -20.53
C GLN A 641 -18.28 -25.56 -21.60
N PRO A 642 -17.03 -26.07 -21.51
CA PRO A 642 -16.50 -27.00 -22.50
C PRO A 642 -17.34 -28.28 -22.66
N ALA A 643 -17.97 -28.76 -21.58
CA ALA A 643 -18.80 -29.96 -21.58
C ALA A 643 -20.08 -29.85 -22.44
N TYR A 644 -20.47 -28.64 -22.84
CA TYR A 644 -21.62 -28.40 -23.71
C TYR A 644 -21.38 -28.90 -25.16
N TYR A 645 -20.12 -29.05 -25.57
CA TYR A 645 -19.72 -29.40 -26.93
C TYR A 645 -19.23 -30.85 -27.00
N PRO A 646 -19.91 -31.75 -27.73
CA PRO A 646 -19.48 -33.14 -27.86
C PRO A 646 -18.12 -33.27 -28.57
N ILE A 647 -17.16 -33.95 -27.92
CA ILE A 647 -15.80 -34.13 -28.46
C ILE A 647 -15.81 -34.92 -29.77
N ALA A 648 -16.66 -35.95 -29.88
CA ALA A 648 -16.73 -36.83 -31.05
C ALA A 648 -17.33 -36.16 -32.30
N GLN A 649 -17.99 -35.00 -32.16
CA GLN A 649 -18.54 -34.28 -33.31
C GLN A 649 -17.49 -33.37 -33.94
N SER A 650 -17.41 -33.41 -35.27
CA SER A 650 -16.64 -32.48 -36.10
C SER A 650 -17.54 -31.93 -37.21
N PRO A 651 -17.45 -30.62 -37.53
CA PRO A 651 -18.15 -30.06 -38.67
C PRO A 651 -17.52 -30.51 -40.01
N PRO A 652 -18.21 -30.34 -41.15
CA PRO A 652 -17.66 -30.66 -42.47
C PRO A 652 -16.36 -29.90 -42.75
N SER A 653 -15.29 -30.63 -43.08
CA SER A 653 -13.94 -30.06 -43.30
C SER A 653 -13.83 -29.17 -44.55
N GLU A 654 -14.82 -29.25 -45.43
CA GLU A 654 -14.99 -28.40 -46.62
C GLU A 654 -15.39 -26.97 -46.24
N LEU A 655 -16.16 -26.81 -45.16
CA LEU A 655 -16.71 -25.54 -44.69
C LEU A 655 -15.98 -24.98 -43.46
N TYR A 656 -15.44 -25.88 -42.63
CA TYR A 656 -14.81 -25.55 -41.36
C TYR A 656 -13.37 -26.07 -41.29
N ARG A 657 -12.49 -25.30 -40.66
CA ARG A 657 -11.10 -25.67 -40.38
C ARG A 657 -10.83 -25.72 -38.87
N PRO A 658 -9.98 -26.64 -38.40
CA PRO A 658 -9.54 -26.63 -37.00
C PRO A 658 -8.69 -25.38 -36.72
N VAL A 659 -8.79 -24.83 -35.51
CA VAL A 659 -8.02 -23.64 -35.10
C VAL A 659 -6.53 -23.96 -34.95
N GLY A 660 -6.18 -25.18 -34.54
CA GLY A 660 -4.80 -25.66 -34.47
C GLY A 660 -4.72 -27.19 -34.55
N THR A 661 -3.52 -27.73 -34.77
CA THR A 661 -3.30 -29.17 -34.94
C THR A 661 -3.67 -29.96 -33.68
N TRP A 662 -3.21 -29.50 -32.52
CA TRP A 662 -3.48 -30.11 -31.22
C TRP A 662 -4.28 -29.15 -30.35
N MET A 663 -5.48 -29.56 -29.96
CA MET A 663 -6.38 -28.76 -29.14
C MET A 663 -6.98 -29.62 -28.04
N GLY A 664 -7.22 -29.02 -26.87
CA GLY A 664 -7.77 -29.76 -25.75
C GLY A 664 -7.95 -28.91 -24.51
N ARG A 665 -8.51 -29.53 -23.48
CA ARG A 665 -8.75 -28.90 -22.19
C ARG A 665 -7.63 -29.23 -21.22
N LEU A 666 -7.08 -28.20 -20.57
CA LEU A 666 -6.14 -28.40 -19.48
C LEU A 666 -6.90 -28.74 -18.20
N ILE A 667 -6.39 -29.76 -17.50
CA ILE A 667 -6.93 -30.25 -16.24
C ILE A 667 -5.81 -30.20 -15.21
N LEU A 668 -6.07 -29.52 -14.09
CA LEU A 668 -5.16 -29.52 -12.96
C LEU A 668 -5.22 -30.90 -12.27
N PRO A 669 -4.10 -31.63 -12.12
CA PRO A 669 -4.13 -32.95 -11.49
C PRO A 669 -4.57 -32.84 -10.02
N LYS A 670 -5.20 -33.89 -9.50
CA LYS A 670 -5.50 -33.95 -8.05
C LYS A 670 -4.20 -34.01 -7.25
N ARG A 671 -4.26 -33.57 -5.99
CA ARG A 671 -3.06 -33.45 -5.13
C ARG A 671 -2.32 -34.78 -4.98
N GLU A 672 -3.05 -35.90 -4.96
CA GLU A 672 -2.50 -37.26 -4.84
C GLU A 672 -1.85 -37.74 -6.16
N GLU A 673 -2.35 -37.26 -7.31
CA GLU A 673 -1.90 -37.64 -8.65
C GLU A 673 -0.70 -36.81 -9.14
N ARG A 674 -0.55 -35.60 -8.58
CA ARG A 674 0.46 -34.60 -8.98
C ARG A 674 1.88 -35.16 -9.14
N SER A 675 2.33 -35.98 -8.18
CA SER A 675 3.68 -36.57 -8.18
C SER A 675 3.95 -37.50 -9.38
N ARG A 676 2.90 -38.13 -9.91
CA ARG A 676 2.93 -39.03 -11.08
C ARG A 676 2.74 -38.26 -12.38
N VAL A 677 1.89 -37.24 -12.39
CA VAL A 677 1.62 -36.42 -13.58
C VAL A 677 2.83 -35.55 -13.93
N ARG A 678 3.41 -34.82 -12.95
CA ARG A 678 4.56 -33.91 -13.13
C ARG A 678 4.35 -32.90 -14.27
N GLY A 679 3.26 -32.14 -14.19
CA GLY A 679 2.78 -31.21 -15.20
C GLY A 679 1.27 -31.06 -15.07
N ALA A 680 0.56 -30.90 -16.19
CA ALA A 680 -0.91 -30.92 -16.22
C ALA A 680 -1.45 -32.17 -16.94
N LEU A 681 -2.75 -32.40 -16.80
CA LEU A 681 -3.48 -33.34 -17.64
C LEU A 681 -4.07 -32.58 -18.84
N PHE A 682 -4.18 -33.25 -19.98
CA PHE A 682 -4.69 -32.68 -21.22
C PHE A 682 -5.73 -33.63 -21.83
N GLU A 683 -6.98 -33.18 -21.87
CA GLU A 683 -8.07 -33.89 -22.53
C GLU A 683 -8.07 -33.50 -24.01
N VAL A 684 -7.70 -34.45 -24.86
CA VAL A 684 -7.46 -34.20 -26.30
C VAL A 684 -8.81 -34.04 -27.00
N TYR A 685 -9.05 -32.86 -27.55
CA TYR A 685 -10.26 -32.54 -28.32
C TYR A 685 -10.06 -32.64 -29.82
N HIS A 686 -8.83 -32.40 -30.29
CA HIS A 686 -8.41 -32.52 -31.67
C HIS A 686 -6.91 -32.83 -31.69
N ALA A 687 -6.49 -33.67 -32.63
CA ALA A 687 -5.10 -34.02 -32.87
C ALA A 687 -4.88 -34.18 -34.38
N ASP A 688 -3.61 -34.32 -34.78
CA ASP A 688 -3.25 -34.69 -36.16
C ASP A 688 -3.86 -36.05 -36.56
N GLU A 689 -4.00 -36.31 -37.88
CA GLU A 689 -4.54 -37.56 -38.43
C GLU A 689 -3.86 -38.81 -37.85
N ASN A 690 -2.55 -38.74 -37.60
CA ASN A 690 -1.78 -39.84 -37.04
C ASN A 690 -2.13 -40.17 -35.57
N TYR A 691 -2.79 -39.25 -34.86
CA TYR A 691 -3.05 -39.34 -33.43
C TYR A 691 -4.54 -39.24 -33.06
N GLN A 692 -5.45 -39.46 -34.02
CA GLN A 692 -6.90 -39.45 -33.81
C GLN A 692 -7.35 -40.43 -32.71
N HIS A 693 -6.62 -41.53 -32.50
CA HIS A 693 -6.90 -42.50 -31.42
C HIS A 693 -6.72 -41.93 -30.00
N LEU A 694 -6.16 -40.73 -29.84
CA LEU A 694 -6.05 -40.01 -28.57
C LEU A 694 -7.22 -39.05 -28.32
N VAL A 695 -8.00 -38.69 -29.34
CA VAL A 695 -9.15 -37.79 -29.18
C VAL A 695 -10.16 -38.39 -28.19
N GLY A 696 -10.61 -37.56 -27.25
CA GLY A 696 -11.46 -37.96 -26.12
C GLY A 696 -10.71 -38.61 -24.95
N LYS A 697 -9.39 -38.82 -25.04
CA LYS A 697 -8.58 -39.34 -23.93
C LYS A 697 -7.91 -38.22 -23.15
N ILE A 698 -7.69 -38.49 -21.87
CA ILE A 698 -6.87 -37.65 -20.99
C ILE A 698 -5.45 -38.21 -20.98
N VAL A 699 -4.49 -37.38 -21.39
CA VAL A 699 -3.07 -37.70 -21.42
C VAL A 699 -2.26 -36.76 -20.52
N LYS A 700 -1.05 -37.16 -20.14
CA LYS A 700 -0.15 -36.29 -19.37
C LYS A 700 0.48 -35.27 -20.31
N LEU A 701 0.49 -34.01 -19.90
CA LEU A 701 1.16 -32.92 -20.60
C LEU A 701 2.32 -32.41 -19.76
N ARG A 702 3.51 -32.37 -20.35
CA ARG A 702 4.76 -32.04 -19.67
C ARG A 702 5.60 -31.08 -20.48
N TRP A 703 6.47 -30.35 -19.81
CA TRP A 703 7.49 -29.56 -20.49
C TRP A 703 8.61 -30.44 -21.03
N SER A 704 9.16 -30.07 -22.19
CA SER A 704 10.33 -30.72 -22.77
C SER A 704 11.53 -30.72 -21.81
N LYS A 705 12.36 -31.76 -21.91
CA LYS A 705 13.51 -32.01 -21.02
C LYS A 705 14.79 -31.27 -21.46
N THR A 706 14.71 -30.37 -22.44
CA THR A 706 15.88 -29.59 -22.88
C THR A 706 16.42 -28.71 -21.76
N VAL A 707 17.74 -28.52 -21.71
CA VAL A 707 18.41 -27.73 -20.64
C VAL A 707 17.88 -26.29 -20.59
N ALA A 708 17.59 -25.68 -21.73
CA ALA A 708 17.03 -24.33 -21.80
C ALA A 708 15.64 -24.26 -21.17
N MET A 709 14.76 -25.23 -21.49
CA MET A 709 13.42 -25.30 -20.94
C MET A 709 13.43 -25.54 -19.44
N GLN A 710 14.27 -26.48 -18.95
CA GLN A 710 14.36 -26.75 -17.51
C GLN A 710 14.89 -25.56 -16.71
N LYS A 711 15.81 -24.76 -17.27
CA LYS A 711 16.26 -23.50 -16.67
C LYS A 711 15.14 -22.45 -16.62
N TRP A 712 14.35 -22.33 -17.68
CA TRP A 712 13.21 -21.43 -17.73
C TRP A 712 12.18 -21.80 -16.66
N ILE A 713 11.78 -23.07 -16.58
CA ILE A 713 10.83 -23.56 -15.56
C ILE A 713 11.35 -23.31 -14.14
N ALA A 714 12.63 -23.61 -13.88
CA ALA A 714 13.22 -23.42 -12.57
C ALA A 714 13.21 -21.95 -12.11
N ALA A 715 13.26 -20.99 -13.05
CA ALA A 715 13.24 -19.56 -12.73
C ALA A 715 11.87 -19.04 -12.27
N VAL A 716 10.79 -19.79 -12.51
CA VAL A 716 9.40 -19.38 -12.24
C VAL A 716 8.64 -20.35 -11.34
N LYS A 717 9.23 -21.51 -11.04
CA LYS A 717 8.69 -22.44 -10.05
C LYS A 717 8.70 -21.79 -8.68
N GLN A 718 7.55 -21.79 -8.04
CA GLN A 718 7.41 -21.18 -6.72
C GLN A 718 6.31 -21.82 -5.89
N ASP A 719 6.43 -21.65 -4.58
CA ASP A 719 5.41 -22.04 -3.63
C ASP A 719 4.30 -20.99 -3.66
N ILE A 720 3.05 -21.43 -3.61
CA ILE A 720 1.89 -20.53 -3.64
C ILE A 720 1.22 -20.56 -2.28
N HIS A 721 1.24 -19.42 -1.60
CA HIS A 721 0.55 -19.16 -0.35
C HIS A 721 -0.21 -17.84 -0.48
N PHE A 722 -1.53 -17.92 -0.39
CA PHE A 722 -2.35 -16.73 -0.57
C PHE A 722 -2.04 -15.70 0.51
N SER A 723 -1.70 -14.49 0.07
CA SER A 723 -1.68 -13.31 0.91
C SER A 723 -3.09 -13.03 1.45
N THR A 724 -3.17 -12.23 2.52
CA THR A 724 -4.47 -11.82 3.05
C THR A 724 -5.25 -10.97 2.03
N GLU A 725 -4.55 -10.22 1.17
CA GLU A 725 -5.16 -9.46 0.07
C GLU A 725 -5.71 -10.37 -1.03
N ALA A 726 -4.98 -11.43 -1.43
CA ALA A 726 -5.47 -12.43 -2.39
C ALA A 726 -6.67 -13.20 -1.82
N THR A 727 -6.62 -13.57 -0.55
CA THR A 727 -7.75 -14.21 0.14
C THR A 727 -8.98 -13.30 0.16
N TYR A 728 -8.79 -12.02 0.52
CA TYR A 728 -9.88 -11.06 0.59
C TYR A 728 -10.50 -10.76 -0.78
N THR A 729 -9.67 -10.43 -1.78
CA THR A 729 -10.15 -10.06 -3.12
C THR A 729 -10.74 -11.25 -3.88
N SER A 730 -10.24 -12.47 -3.63
CA SER A 730 -10.84 -13.71 -4.13
C SER A 730 -12.21 -14.01 -3.52
N LYS A 731 -12.38 -13.87 -2.19
CA LYS A 731 -13.64 -14.21 -1.52
C LYS A 731 -14.69 -13.10 -1.60
N TYR A 732 -14.26 -11.83 -1.53
CA TYR A 732 -15.16 -10.67 -1.35
C TYR A 732 -15.05 -9.63 -2.45
N GLY A 733 -13.93 -9.57 -3.16
CA GLY A 733 -13.66 -8.56 -4.19
C GLY A 733 -14.25 -8.88 -5.56
N GLY A 734 -14.68 -10.13 -5.78
CA GLY A 734 -15.15 -10.60 -7.10
C GLY A 734 -14.03 -10.74 -8.13
N LEU A 735 -12.77 -10.85 -7.70
CA LEU A 735 -11.63 -11.18 -8.56
C LEU A 735 -11.45 -12.70 -8.60
N ILE A 736 -11.14 -13.24 -9.78
CA ILE A 736 -10.79 -14.64 -9.92
C ILE A 736 -9.32 -14.83 -9.59
N HIS A 737 -9.02 -15.72 -8.64
CA HIS A 737 -7.68 -16.12 -8.21
C HIS A 737 -7.46 -17.63 -8.39
N PRO A 738 -6.20 -18.12 -8.45
CA PRO A 738 -5.86 -19.54 -8.58
C PRO A 738 -6.07 -20.30 -7.25
N THR A 739 -7.28 -20.29 -6.71
CA THR A 739 -7.61 -20.81 -5.37
C THR A 739 -7.27 -22.30 -5.23
N ARG A 740 -7.37 -23.06 -6.33
CA ARG A 740 -7.00 -24.49 -6.38
C ARG A 740 -5.51 -24.76 -6.16
N LEU A 741 -4.67 -23.74 -6.35
CA LEU A 741 -3.22 -23.80 -6.15
C LEU A 741 -2.78 -23.24 -4.79
N ASN A 742 -3.69 -22.76 -3.95
CA ASN A 742 -3.33 -22.25 -2.63
C ASN A 742 -2.71 -23.38 -1.78
N ASN A 743 -1.56 -23.10 -1.16
CA ASN A 743 -0.72 -24.04 -0.40
C ASN A 743 -0.12 -25.19 -1.24
N TRP A 744 0.01 -25.01 -2.55
CA TRP A 744 0.81 -25.88 -3.40
C TRP A 744 2.25 -25.40 -3.43
N LEU A 745 3.19 -26.33 -3.27
CA LEU A 745 4.63 -26.05 -3.32
C LEU A 745 5.16 -26.28 -4.74
N GLN A 746 6.14 -25.49 -5.16
CA GLN A 746 6.88 -25.67 -6.42
C GLN A 746 5.97 -25.76 -7.65
N VAL A 747 4.95 -24.91 -7.71
CA VAL A 747 3.99 -24.85 -8.82
C VAL A 747 4.72 -24.40 -10.07
N ASP A 748 4.64 -25.20 -11.14
CA ASP A 748 5.25 -24.86 -12.42
C ASP A 748 4.30 -24.02 -13.33
N PRO A 749 4.78 -23.42 -14.43
CA PRO A 749 3.96 -22.57 -15.28
C PRO A 749 2.77 -23.26 -15.95
N LEU A 750 2.84 -24.58 -16.16
CA LEU A 750 1.75 -25.35 -16.76
C LEU A 750 0.68 -25.67 -15.71
N GLU A 751 1.10 -26.01 -14.49
CA GLU A 751 0.21 -26.12 -13.34
C GLU A 751 -0.47 -24.78 -13.03
N SER A 752 0.27 -23.67 -13.10
CA SER A 752 -0.28 -22.33 -12.86
C SER A 752 -1.31 -21.91 -13.91
N LEU A 753 -1.12 -22.32 -15.16
CA LEU A 753 -2.10 -22.11 -16.23
C LEU A 753 -3.33 -22.98 -15.99
N ALA A 754 -3.18 -24.30 -15.77
CA ALA A 754 -4.28 -25.23 -15.55
C ALA A 754 -5.12 -24.89 -14.30
N GLY A 755 -4.47 -24.40 -13.23
CA GLY A 755 -5.09 -24.05 -11.95
C GLY A 755 -5.52 -22.58 -11.82
N ALA A 756 -5.45 -21.77 -12.89
CA ALA A 756 -5.69 -20.33 -12.83
C ALA A 756 -7.14 -19.95 -12.48
N ARG A 757 -8.11 -20.79 -12.86
CA ARG A 757 -9.55 -20.61 -12.59
C ARG A 757 -10.06 -21.56 -11.52
N PRO A 758 -11.27 -21.37 -10.97
CA PRO A 758 -11.87 -22.29 -9.99
C PRO A 758 -12.22 -23.69 -10.52
N ILE A 759 -12.36 -23.84 -11.84
CA ILE A 759 -12.73 -25.10 -12.50
C ILE A 759 -11.83 -25.37 -13.72
N ASP A 760 -11.78 -26.62 -14.18
CA ASP A 760 -11.06 -27.01 -15.40
C ASP A 760 -11.91 -26.69 -16.64
N ASP A 761 -11.88 -25.43 -17.09
CA ASP A 761 -12.66 -24.95 -18.24
C ASP A 761 -11.80 -24.39 -19.39
N MET A 762 -10.48 -24.37 -19.21
CA MET A 762 -9.56 -23.73 -20.13
C MET A 762 -9.21 -24.62 -21.32
N VAL A 763 -9.61 -24.18 -22.51
CA VAL A 763 -9.29 -24.82 -23.78
C VAL A 763 -8.08 -24.14 -24.41
N VAL A 764 -7.12 -24.93 -24.84
CA VAL A 764 -5.85 -24.46 -25.41
C VAL A 764 -5.52 -25.20 -26.71
N MET A 765 -4.75 -24.55 -27.57
CA MET A 765 -3.98 -25.20 -28.62
C MET A 765 -2.50 -25.30 -28.22
N LEU A 766 -1.83 -26.33 -28.70
CA LEU A 766 -0.39 -26.55 -28.47
C LEU A 766 0.39 -26.12 -29.72
N ASP A 767 1.46 -25.35 -29.53
CA ASP A 767 2.36 -24.95 -30.62
C ASP A 767 3.35 -26.10 -30.92
N GLU A 768 3.68 -26.28 -32.19
CA GLU A 768 4.67 -27.26 -32.63
C GLU A 768 6.11 -26.76 -32.45
N PRO A 769 7.10 -27.65 -32.26
CA PRO A 769 7.01 -29.12 -32.29
C PRO A 769 6.46 -29.71 -30.99
N ILE A 770 5.85 -30.90 -31.11
CA ILE A 770 5.36 -31.70 -29.97
C ILE A 770 6.05 -33.06 -30.01
N GLU A 771 6.53 -33.53 -28.86
CA GLU A 771 7.13 -34.86 -28.72
C GLU A 771 6.16 -35.79 -27.99
N LEU A 772 5.74 -36.87 -28.66
CA LEU A 772 4.88 -37.88 -28.04
C LEU A 772 5.71 -39.06 -27.52
N THR A 773 5.40 -39.49 -26.31
CA THR A 773 5.89 -40.75 -25.73
C THR A 773 4.70 -41.61 -25.31
N ASN A 774 4.92 -42.89 -25.04
CA ASN A 774 3.87 -43.79 -24.53
C ASN A 774 3.19 -43.31 -23.23
N ASP A 775 3.81 -42.36 -22.49
CA ASP A 775 3.33 -41.88 -21.19
C ASP A 775 2.81 -40.42 -21.20
N ALA A 776 3.28 -39.58 -22.13
CA ALA A 776 3.03 -38.13 -22.09
C ALA A 776 3.28 -37.42 -23.43
N ILE A 777 2.60 -36.28 -23.59
CA ILE A 777 2.87 -35.23 -24.57
C ILE A 777 3.88 -34.23 -23.98
N TYR A 778 4.93 -33.91 -24.73
CA TYR A 778 5.95 -32.94 -24.33
C TYR A 778 5.90 -31.69 -25.23
N ILE A 779 5.84 -30.52 -24.58
CA ILE A 779 5.73 -29.21 -25.25
C ILE A 779 6.95 -28.32 -25.01
N HIS A 780 7.22 -27.43 -25.97
CA HIS A 780 8.36 -26.51 -25.98
C HIS A 780 7.98 -25.04 -25.77
N SER A 781 6.68 -24.75 -25.67
CA SER A 781 6.14 -23.41 -25.45
C SER A 781 4.88 -23.49 -24.59
N GLU A 782 4.52 -22.37 -23.97
CA GLU A 782 3.26 -22.28 -23.23
C GLU A 782 2.05 -22.56 -24.14
N PRO A 783 1.07 -23.38 -23.69
CA PRO A 783 -0.19 -23.57 -24.40
C PRO A 783 -0.93 -22.26 -24.66
N ILE A 784 -1.57 -22.15 -25.82
CA ILE A 784 -2.23 -20.92 -26.26
C ILE A 784 -3.72 -21.04 -26.01
N GLN A 785 -4.30 -20.12 -25.24
CA GLN A 785 -5.73 -20.12 -24.94
C GLN A 785 -6.53 -19.75 -26.20
N ILE A 786 -7.56 -20.54 -26.50
CA ILE A 786 -8.41 -20.41 -27.70
C ILE A 786 -9.90 -20.45 -27.33
N THR A 787 -10.74 -20.08 -28.30
CA THR A 787 -12.20 -20.18 -28.21
C THR A 787 -12.69 -20.93 -29.44
N GLY A 788 -13.43 -22.03 -29.23
CA GLY A 788 -13.88 -22.94 -30.28
C GLY A 788 -12.76 -23.86 -30.77
N ARG A 789 -13.13 -25.07 -31.23
CA ARG A 789 -12.18 -25.98 -31.92
C ARG A 789 -12.08 -25.68 -33.41
N PHE A 790 -13.14 -25.13 -34.00
CA PHE A 790 -13.24 -24.93 -35.44
C PHE A 790 -13.59 -23.50 -35.78
N TYR A 791 -13.26 -23.09 -37.00
CA TYR A 791 -13.69 -21.83 -37.58
C TYR A 791 -14.13 -21.98 -39.02
N ALA A 792 -15.00 -21.08 -39.48
CA ALA A 792 -15.43 -20.93 -40.86
C ALA A 792 -15.39 -19.47 -41.29
N LEU A 793 -15.44 -19.21 -42.59
CA LEU A 793 -15.54 -17.88 -43.18
C LEU A 793 -16.93 -17.72 -43.80
N VAL A 794 -17.73 -16.80 -43.27
CA VAL A 794 -19.15 -16.67 -43.62
C VAL A 794 -19.59 -15.22 -43.80
N GLN A 795 -20.70 -15.02 -44.51
CA GLN A 795 -21.47 -13.78 -44.50
C GLN A 795 -22.81 -14.00 -43.79
N PHE A 796 -23.20 -13.06 -42.92
CA PHE A 796 -24.50 -13.11 -42.24
C PHE A 796 -25.61 -12.61 -43.16
N ILE A 797 -26.68 -13.40 -43.36
CA ILE A 797 -27.78 -13.02 -44.24
C ILE A 797 -28.90 -12.35 -43.45
N ASN A 798 -29.47 -13.06 -42.48
CA ASN A 798 -30.52 -12.53 -41.61
C ASN A 798 -30.63 -13.33 -40.30
N PRO A 799 -31.04 -12.68 -39.19
CA PRO A 799 -31.43 -13.39 -37.98
C PRO A 799 -32.70 -14.23 -38.21
N ILE A 800 -32.83 -15.33 -37.46
CA ILE A 800 -34.04 -16.13 -37.41
C ILE A 800 -34.92 -15.60 -36.28
N ALA A 801 -36.13 -15.13 -36.63
CA ALA A 801 -37.05 -14.49 -35.70
C ALA A 801 -37.32 -15.33 -34.44
N SER A 802 -37.32 -14.68 -33.28
CA SER A 802 -37.60 -15.28 -31.97
C SER A 802 -36.67 -16.44 -31.58
N SER A 803 -35.44 -16.48 -32.13
CA SER A 803 -34.40 -17.44 -31.78
C SER A 803 -33.04 -16.76 -31.70
N ASP A 804 -32.02 -17.50 -31.25
CA ASP A 804 -30.61 -17.10 -31.33
C ASP A 804 -29.94 -17.56 -32.64
N GLY A 805 -30.73 -18.05 -33.62
CA GLY A 805 -30.25 -18.53 -34.90
C GLY A 805 -29.98 -17.41 -35.90
N PHE A 806 -28.99 -17.60 -36.76
CA PHE A 806 -28.67 -16.76 -37.91
C PHE A 806 -28.47 -17.63 -39.15
N ARG A 807 -29.04 -17.18 -40.27
CA ARG A 807 -28.70 -17.74 -41.58
C ARG A 807 -27.40 -17.12 -42.05
N VAL A 808 -26.48 -17.96 -42.46
CA VAL A 808 -25.18 -17.58 -43.01
C VAL A 808 -24.93 -18.30 -44.33
N VAL A 809 -24.11 -17.69 -45.17
CA VAL A 809 -23.59 -18.34 -46.38
C VAL A 809 -22.07 -18.47 -46.25
N HIS A 810 -21.55 -19.65 -46.58
CA HIS A 810 -20.13 -19.93 -46.52
C HIS A 810 -19.37 -19.35 -47.71
N PHE A 811 -18.13 -18.96 -47.48
CA PHE A 811 -17.23 -18.53 -48.54
C PHE A 811 -16.94 -19.70 -49.49
N ASN A 812 -17.02 -19.42 -50.79
CA ASN A 812 -16.73 -20.39 -51.83
C ASN A 812 -15.30 -20.16 -52.36
N PRO A 813 -14.35 -21.07 -52.10
CA PRO A 813 -12.96 -20.91 -52.57
C PRO A 813 -12.82 -20.93 -54.09
N VAL A 814 -13.80 -21.46 -54.83
CA VAL A 814 -13.76 -21.56 -56.29
C VAL A 814 -14.17 -20.25 -56.96
N SER A 815 -15.27 -19.64 -56.50
CA SER A 815 -15.75 -18.35 -57.02
C SER A 815 -15.02 -17.15 -56.40
N GLY A 816 -14.54 -17.31 -55.16
CA GLY A 816 -13.98 -16.22 -54.36
C GLY A 816 -15.04 -15.33 -53.68
N GLU A 817 -16.31 -15.76 -53.69
CA GLU A 817 -17.48 -15.00 -53.23
C GLU A 817 -18.26 -15.75 -52.15
N PHE A 818 -19.27 -15.08 -51.56
CA PHE A 818 -20.19 -15.65 -50.57
C PHE A 818 -21.42 -16.30 -51.24
N ASP A 819 -21.17 -17.26 -52.14
CA ASP A 819 -22.18 -18.03 -52.88
C ASP A 819 -22.10 -19.55 -52.60
N GLY A 820 -21.46 -19.92 -51.48
CA GLY A 820 -21.32 -21.31 -51.04
C GLY A 820 -22.59 -21.87 -50.38
N ILE A 821 -22.39 -22.87 -49.51
CA ILE A 821 -23.49 -23.53 -48.79
C ILE A 821 -24.12 -22.54 -47.79
N GLU A 822 -25.45 -22.44 -47.79
CA GLU A 822 -26.20 -21.77 -46.72
C GLU A 822 -26.33 -22.71 -45.51
N GLU A 823 -26.06 -22.19 -44.31
CA GLU A 823 -26.19 -22.90 -43.05
C GLU A 823 -26.90 -22.02 -42.02
N VAL A 824 -27.57 -22.66 -41.05
CA VAL A 824 -28.05 -21.98 -39.84
C VAL A 824 -27.07 -22.23 -38.72
N VAL A 825 -26.49 -21.14 -38.21
CA VAL A 825 -25.63 -21.14 -37.02
C VAL A 825 -26.36 -20.48 -35.87
N ARG A 826 -25.93 -20.71 -34.63
CA ARG A 826 -26.51 -20.05 -33.44
C ARG A 826 -25.53 -19.10 -32.80
N LEU A 827 -26.04 -17.96 -32.36
CA LEU A 827 -25.36 -16.92 -31.62
C LEU A 827 -26.09 -16.66 -30.29
N PRO A 828 -25.94 -17.56 -29.29
CA PRO A 828 -26.58 -17.39 -27.99
C PRO A 828 -26.35 -16.00 -27.39
N GLU A 829 -27.34 -15.51 -26.66
CA GLU A 829 -27.24 -14.25 -25.93
C GLU A 829 -26.15 -14.34 -24.85
N VAL A 830 -25.32 -13.29 -24.74
CA VAL A 830 -24.22 -13.26 -23.80
C VAL A 830 -24.69 -12.78 -22.43
N VAL A 831 -24.02 -13.24 -21.38
CA VAL A 831 -24.34 -12.84 -20.01
C VAL A 831 -23.86 -11.41 -19.76
N PHE A 832 -24.71 -10.61 -19.12
CA PHE A 832 -24.43 -9.23 -18.76
C PHE A 832 -23.20 -9.11 -17.83
N ALA A 833 -22.28 -8.19 -18.16
CA ALA A 833 -21.08 -7.95 -17.36
C ALA A 833 -21.38 -6.97 -16.23
N GLN A 834 -21.79 -7.48 -15.07
CA GLN A 834 -22.21 -6.65 -13.93
C GLN A 834 -21.13 -5.67 -13.47
N ALA A 835 -19.84 -6.02 -13.59
CA ALA A 835 -18.76 -5.12 -13.21
C ALA A 835 -18.58 -3.91 -14.15
N TYR A 836 -19.01 -4.02 -15.41
CA TYR A 836 -18.88 -2.98 -16.43
C TYR A 836 -20.19 -2.23 -16.69
N GLY A 837 -21.34 -2.85 -16.42
CA GLY A 837 -22.65 -2.27 -16.69
C GLY A 837 -23.11 -2.39 -18.15
N SER A 838 -22.51 -3.31 -18.92
CA SER A 838 -22.81 -3.52 -20.35
C SER A 838 -22.71 -5.00 -20.73
N TYR A 839 -23.21 -5.35 -21.92
CA TYR A 839 -23.01 -6.69 -22.50
C TYR A 839 -21.65 -6.74 -23.22
N PRO A 840 -20.83 -7.81 -23.06
CA PRO A 840 -19.52 -7.91 -23.73
C PRO A 840 -19.57 -7.92 -25.26
N SER A 841 -20.71 -8.29 -25.85
CA SER A 841 -20.96 -8.31 -27.29
C SER A 841 -22.47 -8.25 -27.55
N THR A 842 -22.86 -7.82 -28.75
CA THR A 842 -24.25 -7.84 -29.22
C THR A 842 -24.33 -8.36 -30.66
N THR A 843 -25.44 -9.01 -30.99
CA THR A 843 -25.77 -9.50 -32.35
C THR A 843 -26.73 -8.57 -33.09
N HIS A 844 -27.19 -7.50 -32.44
CA HIS A 844 -28.12 -6.54 -33.06
C HIS A 844 -27.49 -5.92 -34.31
N ASP A 845 -28.22 -5.95 -35.43
CA ASP A 845 -27.80 -5.40 -36.71
C ASP A 845 -26.45 -5.95 -37.23
N LEU A 846 -26.04 -7.15 -36.81
CA LEU A 846 -24.77 -7.77 -37.24
C LEU A 846 -24.71 -7.97 -38.76
N GLU A 847 -25.82 -8.36 -39.37
CA GLU A 847 -25.97 -8.50 -40.83
C GLU A 847 -25.87 -7.16 -41.57
N LYS A 848 -26.09 -6.04 -40.87
CA LYS A 848 -25.98 -4.67 -41.40
C LYS A 848 -24.63 -4.04 -41.13
N SER A 849 -23.70 -4.78 -40.51
CA SER A 849 -22.34 -4.29 -40.29
C SER A 849 -21.69 -3.91 -41.62
N PRO A 850 -20.96 -2.78 -41.72
CA PRO A 850 -20.30 -2.36 -42.96
C PRO A 850 -19.24 -3.36 -43.46
N TYR A 851 -18.84 -4.31 -42.61
CA TYR A 851 -17.84 -5.33 -42.94
C TYR A 851 -18.45 -6.70 -43.28
N ASN A 852 -19.78 -6.83 -43.20
CA ASN A 852 -20.45 -8.10 -43.48
C ASN A 852 -20.30 -8.55 -44.93
N GLU A 853 -20.26 -7.63 -45.89
CA GLU A 853 -20.00 -7.95 -47.32
C GLU A 853 -18.62 -8.60 -47.52
N THR A 854 -17.62 -8.21 -46.72
CA THR A 854 -16.29 -8.84 -46.77
C THR A 854 -16.23 -10.18 -46.04
N GLY A 855 -17.22 -10.44 -45.18
CA GLY A 855 -17.37 -11.63 -44.38
C GLY A 855 -16.66 -11.63 -43.03
N TRP A 856 -16.97 -12.66 -42.26
CA TRP A 856 -16.57 -12.87 -40.88
C TRP A 856 -16.03 -14.27 -40.68
N TYR A 857 -14.88 -14.35 -40.01
CA TYR A 857 -14.44 -15.59 -39.38
C TYR A 857 -15.30 -15.84 -38.13
N ILE A 858 -16.01 -16.96 -38.12
CA ILE A 858 -16.78 -17.44 -36.96
C ILE A 858 -16.01 -18.59 -36.30
N TYR A 859 -15.78 -18.52 -34.99
CA TYR A 859 -15.09 -19.56 -34.23
C TYR A 859 -16.07 -20.20 -33.23
N GLY A 860 -16.03 -21.51 -33.10
CA GLY A 860 -17.04 -22.24 -32.35
C GLY A 860 -16.96 -23.75 -32.46
N ASP A 861 -18.09 -24.37 -32.14
CA ASP A 861 -18.26 -25.82 -32.05
C ASP A 861 -19.72 -26.21 -32.30
N ARG A 862 -19.95 -27.48 -32.67
CA ARG A 862 -21.31 -28.03 -32.75
C ARG A 862 -21.82 -28.42 -31.36
N ASP A 863 -23.06 -28.05 -31.07
CA ASP A 863 -23.76 -28.47 -29.84
C ASP A 863 -24.25 -29.92 -29.93
N GLY A 864 -24.92 -30.40 -28.88
CA GLY A 864 -25.50 -31.75 -28.85
C GLY A 864 -26.51 -32.04 -29.97
N SER A 865 -27.10 -31.02 -30.59
CA SER A 865 -28.04 -31.14 -31.71
C SER A 865 -27.36 -31.11 -33.08
N GLY A 866 -26.04 -30.89 -33.13
CA GLY A 866 -25.26 -30.79 -34.36
C GLY A 866 -25.24 -29.40 -34.99
N VAL A 867 -25.80 -28.38 -34.33
CA VAL A 867 -25.83 -26.99 -34.82
C VAL A 867 -24.57 -26.26 -34.37
N PHE A 868 -23.94 -25.49 -35.26
CA PHE A 868 -22.72 -24.74 -34.95
C PHE A 868 -23.04 -23.51 -34.10
N ILE A 869 -22.38 -23.39 -32.95
CA ILE A 869 -22.50 -22.27 -32.01
C ILE A 869 -21.32 -21.32 -32.20
N VAL A 870 -21.60 -20.09 -32.62
CA VAL A 870 -20.57 -19.05 -32.79
C VAL A 870 -20.27 -18.38 -31.46
N ARG A 871 -19.06 -18.62 -30.96
CA ARG A 871 -18.56 -18.09 -29.69
C ARG A 871 -17.63 -16.90 -29.88
N SER A 872 -17.02 -16.77 -31.05
CA SER A 872 -16.05 -15.70 -31.33
C SER A 872 -16.12 -15.25 -32.79
N LEU A 873 -15.85 -13.95 -33.01
CA LEU A 873 -15.95 -13.27 -34.30
C LEU A 873 -14.62 -12.61 -34.68
N GLY A 874 -14.30 -12.63 -35.98
CA GLY A 874 -13.18 -11.90 -36.55
C GLY A 874 -13.53 -11.34 -37.92
N PRO A 875 -13.55 -10.01 -38.12
CA PRO A 875 -13.85 -9.44 -39.45
C PRO A 875 -12.75 -9.80 -40.45
N ARG A 876 -13.10 -10.32 -41.62
CA ARG A 876 -12.09 -10.79 -42.60
C ARG A 876 -11.15 -9.66 -43.00
N VAL A 877 -11.69 -8.48 -43.28
CA VAL A 877 -10.94 -7.30 -43.76
C VAL A 877 -9.79 -6.89 -42.83
N LEU A 878 -9.94 -7.06 -41.51
CA LEU A 878 -8.93 -6.64 -40.53
C LEU A 878 -7.62 -7.42 -40.65
N PHE A 879 -7.70 -8.70 -41.05
CA PHE A 879 -6.53 -9.58 -41.08
C PHE A 879 -5.82 -9.60 -42.42
N ARG A 880 -6.46 -9.11 -43.50
CA ARG A 880 -5.88 -9.14 -44.85
C ARG A 880 -4.67 -8.23 -44.92
N LEU A 881 -3.67 -8.64 -45.70
CA LEU A 881 -2.51 -7.79 -46.04
C LEU A 881 -2.89 -6.77 -47.13
N GLN A 882 -4.00 -6.05 -46.91
CA GLN A 882 -4.55 -5.03 -47.81
C GLN A 882 -4.92 -3.81 -46.97
N PRO A 883 -4.07 -2.77 -46.92
CA PRO A 883 -4.32 -1.60 -46.10
C PRO A 883 -5.28 -0.65 -46.82
N ASP A 884 -6.09 0.05 -46.04
CA ASP A 884 -6.98 1.13 -46.49
C ASP A 884 -6.17 2.38 -46.90
N GLU A 885 -5.03 2.62 -46.23
CA GLU A 885 -4.15 3.76 -46.45
C GLU A 885 -2.68 3.33 -46.30
N ILE A 886 -1.80 3.85 -47.16
CA ILE A 886 -0.35 3.71 -47.04
C ILE A 886 0.26 5.08 -46.72
N ILE A 887 1.10 5.14 -45.67
CA ILE A 887 1.75 6.35 -45.20
C ILE A 887 3.26 6.19 -45.27
N PHE A 888 3.91 7.05 -46.05
CA PHE A 888 5.35 7.03 -46.25
C PHE A 888 6.12 7.97 -45.31
N GLY A 889 7.22 7.44 -44.78
CA GLY A 889 8.21 8.15 -43.98
C GLY A 889 7.92 8.14 -42.48
N ALA A 890 8.93 7.77 -41.69
CA ALA A 890 8.84 7.60 -40.23
C ALA A 890 8.13 8.74 -39.48
N LYS A 891 8.33 10.01 -39.88
CA LYS A 891 7.67 11.17 -39.24
C LYS A 891 6.17 11.23 -39.51
N ALA A 892 5.73 10.95 -40.74
CA ALA A 892 4.32 10.94 -41.10
C ALA A 892 3.61 9.75 -40.45
N SER A 893 4.22 8.57 -40.51
CA SER A 893 3.76 7.35 -39.85
C SER A 893 3.57 7.55 -38.35
N TYR A 894 4.57 8.14 -37.66
CA TYR A 894 4.45 8.41 -36.22
C TYR A 894 3.38 9.46 -35.91
N ASN A 895 3.18 10.47 -36.76
CA ASN A 895 2.11 11.45 -36.58
C ASN A 895 0.72 10.81 -36.71
N TYR A 896 0.55 9.86 -37.63
CA TYR A 896 -0.67 9.08 -37.74
C TYR A 896 -0.95 8.30 -36.46
N ILE A 897 0.01 7.49 -36.00
CA ILE A 897 -0.14 6.65 -34.80
C ILE A 897 -0.46 7.50 -33.56
N ARG A 898 0.30 8.59 -33.35
CA ARG A 898 0.13 9.43 -32.16
C ARG A 898 -1.20 10.18 -32.15
N LYS A 899 -1.67 10.64 -33.32
CA LYS A 899 -2.84 11.54 -33.42
C LYS A 899 -4.03 10.89 -34.13
N ARG A 900 -3.90 10.64 -35.45
CA ARG A 900 -5.03 10.22 -36.31
C ARG A 900 -5.63 8.89 -35.89
N ALA A 901 -4.83 7.93 -35.42
CA ALA A 901 -5.33 6.60 -35.03
C ALA A 901 -6.37 6.65 -33.89
N TRP A 902 -6.34 7.69 -33.05
CA TRP A 902 -7.24 7.86 -31.90
C TRP A 902 -8.12 9.11 -31.99
N ALA A 903 -8.14 9.79 -33.16
CA ALA A 903 -8.96 10.98 -33.37
C ALA A 903 -10.43 10.59 -33.53
N ASP A 904 -11.33 11.46 -33.05
CA ASP A 904 -12.79 11.40 -33.24
C ASP A 904 -13.39 10.01 -32.93
N ILE A 905 -12.85 9.36 -31.89
CA ILE A 905 -13.05 7.93 -31.65
C ILE A 905 -14.52 7.52 -31.52
N ALA A 906 -15.36 8.39 -30.94
CA ALA A 906 -16.80 8.17 -30.81
C ALA A 906 -17.49 8.13 -32.18
N GLU A 907 -17.09 9.00 -33.12
CA GLU A 907 -17.59 9.02 -34.50
C GLU A 907 -17.13 7.80 -35.32
N GLN A 908 -16.02 7.18 -34.89
CA GLN A 908 -15.47 5.97 -35.53
C GLN A 908 -16.09 4.67 -35.01
N LYS A 909 -17.10 4.73 -34.14
CA LYS A 909 -17.79 3.53 -33.63
C LYS A 909 -18.33 2.66 -34.76
N GLY A 910 -18.19 1.34 -34.62
CA GLY A 910 -18.55 0.35 -35.64
C GLY A 910 -17.57 0.29 -36.82
N ARG A 911 -16.48 1.06 -36.82
CA ARG A 911 -15.49 1.08 -37.91
C ARG A 911 -14.18 0.38 -37.56
N ILE A 912 -13.56 -0.12 -38.61
CA ILE A 912 -12.22 -0.71 -38.70
C ILE A 912 -11.35 0.22 -39.55
N SER A 913 -10.07 0.30 -39.23
CA SER A 913 -9.07 0.79 -40.18
C SER A 913 -7.77 -0.02 -40.15
N SER A 914 -7.17 -0.17 -41.32
CA SER A 914 -5.94 -0.91 -41.57
C SER A 914 -4.98 0.02 -42.31
N VAL A 915 -3.92 0.48 -41.66
CA VAL A 915 -3.00 1.47 -42.23
C VAL A 915 -1.58 0.92 -42.25
N PHE A 916 -0.96 0.91 -43.43
CA PHE A 916 0.42 0.49 -43.59
C PHE A 916 1.37 1.70 -43.56
N CYS A 917 2.35 1.66 -42.67
CA CYS A 917 3.36 2.68 -42.50
C CYS A 917 4.71 2.13 -42.97
N ALA A 918 5.28 2.75 -44.00
CA ALA A 918 6.51 2.30 -44.65
C ALA A 918 7.51 3.45 -44.83
N ASN A 919 8.78 3.14 -45.07
CA ASN A 919 9.76 4.16 -45.45
C ASN A 919 9.89 4.35 -46.98
N ILE A 920 9.60 3.31 -47.76
CA ILE A 920 9.68 3.30 -49.24
C ILE A 920 8.48 2.53 -49.84
N ASP A 921 8.13 2.84 -51.10
CA ASP A 921 6.91 2.36 -51.79
C ASP A 921 6.78 0.82 -51.86
N ASP A 922 7.87 0.08 -52.05
CA ASP A 922 7.84 -1.39 -52.28
C ASP A 922 7.81 -2.26 -51.02
N GLU A 923 7.84 -1.68 -49.81
CA GLU A 923 7.92 -2.44 -48.54
C GLU A 923 6.67 -3.30 -48.25
N ILE A 924 5.52 -2.99 -48.86
CA ILE A 924 4.29 -3.79 -48.67
C ILE A 924 4.40 -5.18 -49.30
N ASN A 925 5.06 -5.28 -50.46
CA ASN A 925 5.28 -6.53 -51.19
C ASN A 925 6.31 -7.45 -50.51
N GLN A 926 6.98 -6.95 -49.46
CA GLN A 926 7.94 -7.71 -48.68
C GLN A 926 7.29 -8.57 -47.59
N TRP A 927 5.98 -8.42 -47.33
CA TRP A 927 5.26 -9.27 -46.38
C TRP A 927 4.84 -10.58 -47.05
N GLN A 928 5.46 -11.68 -46.63
CA GLN A 928 5.30 -13.02 -47.21
C GLN A 928 4.85 -14.03 -46.18
N GLU A 929 4.35 -15.17 -46.65
CA GLU A 929 3.99 -16.28 -45.78
C GLU A 929 5.15 -16.71 -44.87
N GLY A 930 4.89 -16.85 -43.58
CA GLY A 930 5.90 -17.16 -42.56
C GLY A 930 6.54 -15.94 -41.89
N ASP A 931 6.32 -14.73 -42.42
CA ASP A 931 6.81 -13.52 -41.78
C ASP A 931 6.24 -13.32 -40.38
N ARG A 932 7.04 -12.71 -39.51
CA ARG A 932 6.68 -12.44 -38.12
C ARG A 932 6.78 -10.95 -37.82
N ALA A 933 5.85 -10.47 -37.00
CA ALA A 933 5.81 -9.11 -36.50
C ALA A 933 5.66 -9.10 -34.97
N LEU A 934 6.31 -8.13 -34.34
CA LEU A 934 6.03 -7.80 -32.94
C LEU A 934 4.72 -7.01 -32.89
N VAL A 935 3.74 -7.48 -32.12
CA VAL A 935 2.48 -6.76 -31.90
C VAL A 935 2.64 -5.87 -30.66
N LEU A 936 2.26 -4.60 -30.77
CA LEU A 936 1.95 -3.73 -29.64
C LEU A 936 0.44 -3.56 -29.57
N HIS A 937 -0.17 -4.08 -28.52
CA HIS A 937 -1.60 -4.01 -28.30
C HIS A 937 -1.93 -2.90 -27.30
N VAL A 938 -2.89 -2.03 -27.65
CA VAL A 938 -3.46 -1.04 -26.75
C VAL A 938 -4.98 -0.99 -26.91
N TYR A 939 -5.72 -0.99 -25.80
CA TYR A 939 -7.17 -0.72 -25.82
C TYR A 939 -7.59 0.48 -24.96
N GLY A 940 -8.77 1.00 -25.28
CA GLY A 940 -9.46 2.07 -24.54
C GLY A 940 -10.67 1.62 -23.70
N GLY A 941 -11.44 2.58 -23.25
CA GLY A 941 -12.53 2.39 -22.27
C GLY A 941 -13.91 2.24 -22.90
N ILE A 942 -14.87 1.87 -22.05
CA ILE A 942 -16.30 1.78 -22.36
C ILE A 942 -17.00 3.04 -21.79
N GLY A 943 -17.39 3.98 -22.65
CA GLY A 943 -18.14 5.19 -22.32
C GLY A 943 -19.62 5.09 -22.69
N GLY A 944 -20.30 6.22 -22.91
CA GLY A 944 -21.72 6.31 -23.23
C GLY A 944 -22.64 6.31 -22.00
N ASP A 945 -23.94 6.09 -22.21
CA ASP A 945 -24.95 6.02 -21.14
C ASP A 945 -24.68 4.87 -20.15
N ARG A 946 -24.06 3.79 -20.63
CA ARG A 946 -23.57 2.65 -19.84
C ARG A 946 -22.05 2.65 -19.70
N SER A 947 -21.49 3.81 -19.36
CA SER A 947 -20.06 3.99 -19.10
C SER A 947 -19.56 3.15 -17.92
N GLU A 948 -18.44 2.46 -18.11
CA GLU A 948 -17.81 1.66 -17.06
C GLU A 948 -17.26 2.58 -15.95
N PRO A 949 -17.19 2.12 -14.68
CA PRO A 949 -16.76 2.96 -13.56
C PRO A 949 -15.39 3.64 -13.76
N ALA A 950 -14.46 2.97 -14.45
CA ALA A 950 -13.13 3.51 -14.72
C ALA A 950 -13.13 4.65 -15.77
N ALA A 951 -14.10 4.67 -16.68
CA ALA A 951 -14.24 5.68 -17.73
C ALA A 951 -15.08 6.90 -17.30
N GLN A 952 -15.64 6.90 -16.08
CA GLN A 952 -16.38 8.04 -15.52
C GLN A 952 -15.47 9.19 -15.06
N THR A 953 -14.16 8.97 -15.00
CA THR A 953 -13.18 10.01 -14.68
C THR A 953 -12.57 10.59 -15.97
N PRO A 954 -12.01 11.82 -15.94
CA PRO A 954 -11.36 12.39 -17.12
C PRO A 954 -10.14 11.61 -17.63
N ILE A 955 -9.66 10.63 -16.86
CA ILE A 955 -8.43 9.89 -17.12
C ILE A 955 -8.76 8.40 -17.22
N PHE A 956 -8.69 7.85 -18.43
CA PHE A 956 -8.74 6.41 -18.65
C PHE A 956 -7.36 5.88 -19.03
N PHE A 957 -6.79 4.95 -18.26
CA PHE A 957 -5.42 4.48 -18.48
C PHE A 957 -5.29 3.55 -19.69
N GLY A 958 -6.27 2.68 -19.93
CA GLY A 958 -6.16 1.60 -20.92
C GLY A 958 -5.31 0.43 -20.46
N HIS A 959 -4.92 -0.40 -21.42
CA HIS A 959 -4.07 -1.58 -21.22
C HIS A 959 -3.03 -1.68 -22.33
N PHE A 960 -1.90 -2.31 -22.02
CA PHE A 960 -0.80 -2.55 -22.95
C PHE A 960 -0.36 -4.01 -22.86
N ALA A 961 -0.15 -4.64 -24.01
CA ALA A 961 0.48 -5.95 -24.10
C ALA A 961 1.36 -6.04 -25.35
N PHE A 962 2.34 -6.95 -25.30
CA PHE A 962 3.02 -7.39 -26.50
C PHE A 962 2.33 -8.62 -27.10
N GLY A 963 2.59 -8.88 -28.37
CA GLY A 963 2.12 -10.08 -29.04
C GLY A 963 2.99 -10.49 -30.21
N LEU A 964 2.55 -11.54 -30.89
CA LEU A 964 3.14 -12.07 -32.11
C LEU A 964 2.08 -12.03 -33.22
N GLY A 965 2.41 -11.35 -34.31
CA GLY A 965 1.69 -11.46 -35.57
C GLY A 965 2.47 -12.37 -36.51
N ARG A 966 1.81 -13.34 -37.14
CA ARG A 966 2.41 -14.18 -38.18
C ARG A 966 1.60 -14.06 -39.47
N VAL A 967 2.27 -13.89 -40.60
CA VAL A 967 1.61 -13.98 -41.90
C VAL A 967 1.42 -15.45 -42.24
N VAL A 968 0.16 -15.85 -42.39
CA VAL A 968 -0.24 -17.21 -42.72
C VAL A 968 -1.10 -17.22 -43.97
N ARG A 969 -1.03 -18.29 -44.75
CA ARG A 969 -1.99 -18.55 -45.81
C ARG A 969 -3.24 -19.17 -45.24
N GLU A 970 -4.36 -18.51 -45.43
CA GLU A 970 -5.64 -18.96 -44.91
C GLU A 970 -6.22 -20.07 -45.82
N PRO A 971 -6.62 -21.25 -45.28
CA PRO A 971 -7.03 -22.40 -46.11
C PRO A 971 -8.42 -22.35 -46.78
N LEU A 972 -9.37 -21.55 -46.29
CA LEU A 972 -10.72 -21.40 -46.87
C LEU A 972 -10.76 -20.38 -48.02
N SER A 973 -9.91 -19.37 -47.97
CA SER A 973 -9.87 -18.23 -48.90
C SER A 973 -8.62 -18.24 -49.77
N ASN A 974 -7.58 -18.98 -49.38
CA ASN A 974 -6.26 -18.99 -50.01
C ASN A 974 -5.57 -17.61 -50.03
N GLU A 975 -5.93 -16.72 -49.10
CA GLU A 975 -5.36 -15.38 -48.95
C GLU A 975 -4.28 -15.34 -47.86
N LEU A 976 -3.32 -14.43 -47.98
CA LEU A 976 -2.42 -14.12 -46.86
C LEU A 976 -3.15 -13.25 -45.83
N ARG A 977 -3.02 -13.62 -44.55
CA ARG A 977 -3.58 -12.87 -43.43
C ARG A 977 -2.67 -12.88 -42.20
N PHE A 978 -2.92 -11.99 -41.25
CA PHE A 978 -2.31 -12.04 -39.92
C PHE A 978 -3.00 -13.06 -38.99
N ASP A 979 -2.23 -14.02 -38.46
CA ASP A 979 -2.53 -14.76 -37.22
C ASP A 979 -1.95 -13.96 -36.04
N ILE A 980 -2.80 -13.54 -35.11
CA ILE A 980 -2.41 -12.65 -34.00
C ILE A 980 -2.58 -13.37 -32.66
N ARG A 981 -1.50 -13.39 -31.89
CA ARG A 981 -1.42 -13.95 -30.54
C ARG A 981 -0.96 -12.88 -29.56
N TYR A 982 -1.60 -12.81 -28.41
CA TYR A 982 -1.33 -11.82 -27.36
C TYR A 982 -0.63 -12.47 -26.18
N TYR A 983 0.42 -11.84 -25.68
CA TYR A 983 1.14 -12.24 -24.48
C TYR A 983 0.70 -11.31 -23.35
N GLN A 984 -0.40 -11.68 -22.72
CA GLN A 984 -1.13 -10.84 -21.78
C GLN A 984 -0.47 -10.90 -20.41
N VAL A 985 0.30 -9.87 -20.08
CA VAL A 985 0.72 -9.57 -18.69
C VAL A 985 -0.44 -8.84 -18.02
N TYR A 986 -1.39 -9.61 -17.50
CA TYR A 986 -2.68 -9.10 -17.04
C TYR A 986 -2.95 -9.50 -15.58
N THR A 987 -3.41 -8.57 -14.77
CA THR A 987 -3.69 -8.82 -13.34
C THR A 987 -4.94 -9.66 -13.15
N HIS A 988 -5.09 -10.24 -11.96
CA HIS A 988 -6.32 -10.93 -11.59
C HIS A 988 -7.51 -9.97 -11.73
N ASN A 989 -8.59 -10.46 -12.34
CA ASN A 989 -9.72 -9.66 -12.80
C ASN A 989 -11.03 -10.42 -12.62
N THR A 990 -12.13 -9.71 -12.82
CA THR A 990 -13.47 -10.24 -12.60
C THR A 990 -13.94 -11.16 -13.74
N ASP A 991 -13.42 -11.01 -14.96
CA ASP A 991 -13.83 -11.83 -16.13
C ASP A 991 -13.11 -13.19 -16.17
N GLY A 992 -12.16 -13.40 -15.27
CA GLY A 992 -11.31 -14.59 -15.25
C GLY A 992 -10.35 -14.64 -16.44
N LEU A 993 -9.97 -13.51 -17.04
CA LEU A 993 -8.93 -13.46 -18.05
C LEU A 993 -7.60 -13.89 -17.43
N ILE A 994 -6.94 -14.90 -18.03
CA ILE A 994 -5.73 -15.49 -17.47
C ILE A 994 -4.51 -14.88 -18.15
N SER A 995 -3.57 -14.38 -17.35
CA SER A 995 -2.25 -13.96 -17.82
C SER A 995 -1.54 -15.10 -18.54
N GLY A 996 -1.07 -14.90 -19.77
CA GLY A 996 -0.50 -15.97 -20.60
C GLY A 996 -0.60 -15.66 -22.09
N VAL A 997 -0.50 -16.70 -22.92
CA VAL A 997 -0.67 -16.58 -24.37
C VAL A 997 -2.13 -16.80 -24.77
N LEU A 998 -2.73 -15.84 -25.47
CA LEU A 998 -4.11 -15.92 -25.95
C LEU A 998 -4.16 -15.66 -27.47
N HIS A 999 -4.88 -16.50 -28.19
CA HIS A 999 -5.18 -16.26 -29.60
C HIS A 999 -6.24 -15.15 -29.76
N TRP A 1000 -6.30 -14.50 -30.93
CA TRP A 1000 -7.35 -13.53 -31.28
C TRP A 1000 -8.75 -14.00 -30.88
N SER A 1001 -9.07 -15.24 -31.23
CA SER A 1001 -10.40 -15.81 -30.99
C SER A 1001 -10.79 -15.79 -29.52
N ARG A 1002 -9.82 -15.82 -28.60
CA ARG A 1002 -10.05 -15.81 -27.15
C ARG A 1002 -10.00 -14.41 -26.55
N TYR A 1003 -9.03 -13.60 -26.96
CA TYR A 1003 -8.76 -12.32 -26.28
C TYR A 1003 -9.63 -11.17 -26.81
N LEU A 1004 -9.78 -11.04 -28.13
CA LEU A 1004 -10.59 -9.99 -28.72
C LEU A 1004 -11.92 -10.53 -29.23
N GLY A 1005 -11.88 -11.57 -30.06
CA GLY A 1005 -13.06 -12.02 -30.80
C GLY A 1005 -14.14 -12.71 -29.97
N ASP A 1006 -13.80 -13.23 -28.79
CA ASP A 1006 -14.76 -13.97 -27.94
C ASP A 1006 -15.93 -13.07 -27.55
N ARG A 1007 -17.16 -13.52 -27.81
CA ARG A 1007 -18.37 -12.73 -27.58
C ARG A 1007 -18.68 -12.54 -26.10
N GLN A 1008 -18.23 -13.45 -25.23
CA GLN A 1008 -18.48 -13.39 -23.79
C GLN A 1008 -17.27 -12.85 -23.01
N PHE A 1009 -16.07 -13.31 -23.37
CA PHE A 1009 -14.83 -13.05 -22.64
C PHE A 1009 -13.88 -12.08 -23.35
N GLY A 1010 -14.20 -11.68 -24.59
CA GLY A 1010 -13.37 -10.83 -25.42
C GLY A 1010 -13.83 -9.37 -25.43
N TRP A 1011 -13.02 -8.51 -26.05
CA TRP A 1011 -13.17 -7.06 -25.98
C TRP A 1011 -13.67 -6.39 -27.26
N LEU A 1012 -13.83 -7.14 -28.37
CA LEU A 1012 -14.07 -6.59 -29.70
C LEU A 1012 -15.32 -5.68 -29.78
N GLY A 1013 -16.40 -6.10 -29.12
CA GLY A 1013 -17.69 -5.40 -29.16
C GLY A 1013 -17.78 -4.18 -28.24
N THR A 1014 -16.91 -4.07 -27.23
CA THR A 1014 -17.05 -3.09 -26.15
C THR A 1014 -15.92 -2.10 -26.06
N ARG A 1015 -14.71 -2.42 -26.53
CA ARG A 1015 -13.54 -1.55 -26.40
C ARG A 1015 -12.97 -1.14 -27.77
N PRO A 1016 -12.46 0.11 -27.90
CA PRO A 1016 -11.62 0.46 -29.03
C PRO A 1016 -10.21 -0.13 -28.86
N VAL A 1017 -9.64 -0.70 -29.92
CA VAL A 1017 -8.34 -1.41 -29.91
C VAL A 1017 -7.44 -0.89 -31.02
N CYS A 1018 -6.15 -0.73 -30.72
CA CYS A 1018 -5.08 -0.43 -31.66
C CYS A 1018 -3.99 -1.49 -31.54
N ASP A 1019 -3.88 -2.34 -32.56
CA ASP A 1019 -2.80 -3.31 -32.69
C ASP A 1019 -1.79 -2.82 -33.73
N ILE A 1020 -0.54 -2.67 -33.29
CA ILE A 1020 0.56 -2.21 -34.14
C ILE A 1020 1.51 -3.38 -34.41
N LEU A 1021 1.56 -3.85 -35.65
CA LEU A 1021 2.41 -4.96 -36.09
C LEU A 1021 3.70 -4.40 -36.68
N ILE A 1022 4.83 -4.65 -36.01
CA ILE A 1022 6.14 -4.14 -36.39
C ILE A 1022 6.97 -5.26 -37.02
N LYS A 1023 7.31 -5.10 -38.31
CA LYS A 1023 8.34 -5.91 -38.98
C LYS A 1023 9.64 -5.12 -39.04
N HIS A 1024 10.71 -5.72 -38.54
CA HIS A 1024 12.04 -5.13 -38.55
C HIS A 1024 13.03 -6.27 -38.53
N ASP A 1025 13.64 -6.58 -39.67
CA ASP A 1025 14.36 -7.83 -39.92
C ASP A 1025 15.42 -8.12 -38.85
N ALA A 1026 16.11 -7.09 -38.36
CA ALA A 1026 17.10 -7.29 -37.30
C ALA A 1026 16.53 -7.78 -35.95
N PHE A 1027 15.24 -7.62 -35.71
CA PHE A 1027 14.53 -8.08 -34.52
C PHE A 1027 13.61 -9.28 -34.80
N THR A 1028 12.94 -9.30 -35.96
CA THR A 1028 11.91 -10.30 -36.29
C THR A 1028 12.44 -11.53 -37.01
N GLU A 1029 13.67 -11.52 -37.55
CA GLU A 1029 14.29 -12.68 -38.19
C GLU A 1029 15.27 -13.42 -37.27
N ASP A 1030 15.50 -14.69 -37.60
CA ASP A 1030 16.42 -15.55 -36.86
C ASP A 1030 17.87 -15.37 -37.34
N TYR A 1031 18.81 -15.53 -36.40
CA TYR A 1031 20.25 -15.51 -36.63
C TYR A 1031 20.81 -16.91 -36.45
N ASP A 1032 21.48 -17.42 -37.47
CA ASP A 1032 22.20 -18.69 -37.38
C ASP A 1032 23.66 -18.47 -36.98
N PHE A 1033 24.06 -19.02 -35.84
CA PHE A 1033 25.43 -19.05 -35.33
C PHE A 1033 25.99 -20.48 -35.42
N ASP A 1034 26.49 -20.86 -36.61
CA ASP A 1034 27.09 -22.17 -36.91
C ASP A 1034 26.18 -23.36 -36.52
N GLY A 1035 24.92 -23.35 -37.00
CA GLY A 1035 23.93 -24.39 -36.77
C GLY A 1035 23.07 -24.17 -35.52
N LYS A 1036 23.29 -23.07 -34.78
CA LYS A 1036 22.47 -22.67 -33.62
C LYS A 1036 21.64 -21.44 -33.97
N VAL A 1037 20.36 -21.68 -34.26
CA VAL A 1037 19.37 -20.62 -34.54
C VAL A 1037 19.05 -19.83 -33.26
N ARG A 1038 19.13 -18.51 -33.34
CA ARG A 1038 18.83 -17.55 -32.26
C ARG A 1038 17.85 -16.50 -32.76
N SER A 1039 16.73 -16.36 -32.07
CA SER A 1039 15.66 -15.42 -32.43
C SER A 1039 15.50 -14.36 -31.34
N PRO A 1040 15.74 -13.06 -31.63
CA PRO A 1040 15.46 -11.99 -30.67
C PRO A 1040 13.98 -11.95 -30.26
N LEU A 1041 13.09 -12.14 -31.24
CA LEU A 1041 11.66 -12.19 -31.00
C LEU A 1041 11.29 -13.38 -30.10
N ASN A 1042 11.70 -14.62 -30.40
CA ASN A 1042 11.37 -15.76 -29.52
C ASN A 1042 11.96 -15.60 -28.11
N LEU A 1043 13.15 -15.00 -27.99
CA LEU A 1043 13.74 -14.73 -26.69
C LEU A 1043 12.90 -13.72 -25.88
N MET A 1044 12.40 -12.67 -26.53
CA MET A 1044 11.46 -11.73 -25.91
C MET A 1044 10.17 -12.44 -25.49
N LEU A 1045 9.59 -13.27 -26.37
CA LEU A 1045 8.37 -14.04 -26.06
C LEU A 1045 8.57 -14.99 -24.87
N MET A 1046 9.76 -15.60 -24.74
CA MET A 1046 10.11 -16.43 -23.58
C MET A 1046 10.17 -15.61 -22.28
N HIS A 1047 10.75 -14.41 -22.30
CA HIS A 1047 10.73 -13.49 -21.15
C HIS A 1047 9.32 -13.02 -20.81
N LEU A 1048 8.45 -12.83 -21.80
CA LEU A 1048 7.04 -12.54 -21.55
C LEU A 1048 6.34 -13.72 -20.88
N GLN A 1049 6.60 -14.96 -21.32
CA GLN A 1049 6.04 -16.16 -20.69
C GLN A 1049 6.50 -16.33 -19.22
N VAL A 1050 7.74 -15.94 -18.90
CA VAL A 1050 8.20 -15.83 -17.51
C VAL A 1050 7.32 -14.85 -16.75
N MET A 1051 7.14 -13.65 -17.29
CA MET A 1051 6.37 -12.59 -16.64
C MET A 1051 4.89 -12.98 -16.47
N THR A 1052 4.28 -13.60 -17.47
CA THR A 1052 2.88 -14.03 -17.38
C THR A 1052 2.68 -15.12 -16.33
N ALA A 1053 3.58 -16.10 -16.24
CA ALA A 1053 3.54 -17.14 -15.21
C ALA A 1053 3.66 -16.56 -13.78
N ARG A 1054 4.50 -15.53 -13.61
CA ARG A 1054 4.65 -14.79 -12.36
C ARG A 1054 3.38 -14.01 -11.99
N TYR A 1055 2.75 -13.34 -12.97
CA TYR A 1055 1.46 -12.66 -12.81
C TYR A 1055 0.30 -13.62 -12.47
N ARG A 1056 0.29 -14.83 -13.04
CA ARG A 1056 -0.72 -15.86 -12.71
C ARG A 1056 -0.70 -16.28 -11.24
N THR A 1057 0.45 -16.12 -10.58
CA THR A 1057 0.71 -16.71 -9.26
C THR A 1057 1.02 -15.66 -8.19
N GLY A 1058 1.15 -14.38 -8.57
CA GLY A 1058 1.47 -13.29 -7.66
C GLY A 1058 2.84 -13.39 -7.03
N ASP A 1059 3.82 -13.99 -7.72
CA ASP A 1059 5.11 -14.39 -7.13
C ASP A 1059 4.95 -15.17 -5.83
N GLY A 1060 4.04 -16.15 -5.85
CA GLY A 1060 3.73 -17.00 -4.71
C GLY A 1060 2.70 -16.41 -3.75
N THR A 1061 2.32 -15.13 -3.86
CA THR A 1061 1.32 -14.50 -2.98
C THR A 1061 -0.14 -14.76 -3.37
N GLY A 1062 -0.38 -15.47 -4.48
CA GLY A 1062 -1.71 -15.83 -4.96
C GLY A 1062 -2.46 -14.72 -5.71
N GLY A 1063 -1.91 -13.50 -5.82
CA GLY A 1063 -2.56 -12.38 -6.51
C GLY A 1063 -1.58 -11.32 -7.01
N THR A 1064 -1.96 -10.62 -8.08
CA THR A 1064 -1.24 -9.47 -8.65
C THR A 1064 -2.25 -8.36 -8.91
N TYR A 1065 -1.89 -7.12 -8.58
CA TYR A 1065 -2.78 -5.96 -8.62
C TYR A 1065 -2.10 -4.79 -9.34
N VAL A 1066 -2.89 -3.94 -9.97
CA VAL A 1066 -2.38 -2.76 -10.68
C VAL A 1066 -1.99 -1.68 -9.67
N GLY A 1067 -0.75 -1.20 -9.75
CA GLY A 1067 -0.27 -0.07 -8.97
C GLY A 1067 0.58 0.90 -9.82
N PRO A 1068 0.80 2.15 -9.36
CA PRO A 1068 1.63 3.12 -10.07
C PRO A 1068 3.10 2.73 -10.35
N VAL A 1069 3.59 1.61 -9.79
CA VAL A 1069 4.96 1.07 -10.03
C VAL A 1069 4.98 -0.31 -10.67
N ASN A 1070 3.89 -1.07 -10.53
CA ASN A 1070 3.71 -2.38 -11.14
C ASN A 1070 2.46 -2.30 -12.01
N ASN A 1071 2.64 -2.02 -13.29
CA ASN A 1071 1.58 -2.06 -14.28
C ASN A 1071 2.02 -2.84 -15.52
N CYS A 1072 1.03 -3.33 -16.27
CA CYS A 1072 1.22 -4.17 -17.45
C CYS A 1072 2.20 -3.57 -18.46
N SER A 1073 2.21 -2.25 -18.65
CA SER A 1073 3.10 -1.56 -19.59
C SER A 1073 4.56 -1.58 -19.13
N GLN A 1074 4.82 -1.28 -17.85
CA GLN A 1074 6.16 -1.32 -17.26
C GLN A 1074 6.73 -2.74 -17.30
N ASP A 1075 5.98 -3.73 -16.79
CA ASP A 1075 6.48 -5.10 -16.64
C ASP A 1075 6.62 -5.81 -17.99
N SER A 1076 5.69 -5.57 -18.93
CA SER A 1076 5.86 -6.03 -20.30
C SER A 1076 7.13 -5.43 -20.94
N SER A 1077 7.37 -4.13 -20.74
CA SER A 1077 8.56 -3.44 -21.28
C SER A 1077 9.87 -3.95 -20.66
N GLN A 1078 9.85 -4.44 -19.43
CA GLN A 1078 11.02 -5.08 -18.81
C GLN A 1078 11.41 -6.36 -19.55
N ALA A 1079 10.46 -7.17 -20.03
CA ALA A 1079 10.75 -8.38 -20.81
C ALA A 1079 11.51 -8.04 -22.11
N LEU A 1080 11.12 -6.95 -22.79
CA LEU A 1080 11.84 -6.43 -23.96
C LEU A 1080 13.28 -6.01 -23.60
N LEU A 1081 13.46 -5.29 -22.48
CA LEU A 1081 14.79 -4.85 -22.04
C LEU A 1081 15.70 -6.02 -21.61
N ALA A 1082 15.16 -7.01 -20.91
CA ALA A 1082 15.88 -8.22 -20.50
C ALA A 1082 16.36 -9.03 -21.71
N CYS A 1083 15.50 -9.19 -22.73
CA CYS A 1083 15.87 -9.80 -24.00
C CYS A 1083 17.07 -9.10 -24.65
N LEU A 1084 17.01 -7.77 -24.78
CA LEU A 1084 18.08 -6.98 -25.42
C LEU A 1084 19.42 -7.08 -24.67
N GLN A 1085 19.39 -7.09 -23.32
CA GLN A 1085 20.59 -7.26 -22.51
C GLN A 1085 21.20 -8.66 -22.67
N GLN A 1086 20.35 -9.69 -22.71
CA GLN A 1086 20.79 -11.06 -22.92
C GLN A 1086 21.42 -11.25 -24.32
N ILE A 1087 20.84 -10.65 -25.36
CA ILE A 1087 21.42 -10.63 -26.71
C ILE A 1087 22.78 -9.94 -26.67
N GLU A 1088 22.90 -8.76 -26.05
CA GLU A 1088 24.17 -8.04 -25.97
C GLU A 1088 25.25 -8.84 -25.24
N ARG A 1089 24.89 -9.59 -24.19
CA ARG A 1089 25.80 -10.52 -23.51
C ARG A 1089 26.22 -11.67 -24.42
N GLN A 1090 25.28 -12.34 -25.07
CA GLN A 1090 25.57 -13.45 -25.99
C GLN A 1090 26.48 -13.02 -27.14
N VAL A 1091 26.26 -11.82 -27.70
CA VAL A 1091 27.11 -11.25 -28.74
C VAL A 1091 28.53 -11.00 -28.21
N ARG A 1092 28.68 -10.49 -26.98
CA ARG A 1092 30.00 -10.30 -26.36
C ARG A 1092 30.76 -11.62 -26.12
N GLU A 1093 30.04 -12.66 -25.72
CA GLU A 1093 30.60 -13.99 -25.47
C GLU A 1093 31.11 -14.69 -26.76
N HIS A 1094 30.57 -14.33 -27.92
CA HIS A 1094 30.92 -14.94 -29.23
C HIS A 1094 31.78 -14.01 -30.10
N LYS A 1095 32.65 -13.20 -29.49
CA LYS A 1095 33.45 -12.17 -30.19
C LYS A 1095 34.28 -12.73 -31.36
N THR A 1096 34.86 -13.92 -31.21
CA THR A 1096 35.65 -14.60 -32.25
C THR A 1096 34.83 -14.99 -33.49
N LEU A 1097 33.53 -15.26 -33.32
CA LEU A 1097 32.58 -15.58 -34.39
C LEU A 1097 32.19 -14.32 -35.18
N LEU A 1098 32.08 -13.18 -34.50
CA LEU A 1098 31.84 -11.88 -35.14
C LEU A 1098 33.02 -11.45 -36.03
N ASP A 1099 34.25 -11.75 -35.60
CA ASP A 1099 35.46 -11.48 -36.38
C ASP A 1099 35.47 -12.31 -37.68
N ARG A 1100 34.99 -13.57 -37.65
CA ARG A 1100 34.79 -14.39 -38.87
C ARG A 1100 33.70 -13.82 -39.80
N TRP A 1101 32.56 -13.39 -39.25
CA TRP A 1101 31.48 -12.78 -40.04
C TRP A 1101 31.90 -11.46 -40.71
N SER A 1102 32.93 -10.79 -40.21
CA SER A 1102 33.46 -9.57 -40.82
C SER A 1102 34.13 -9.81 -42.19
N GLY A 1103 34.58 -11.03 -42.48
CA GLY A 1103 35.20 -11.42 -43.75
C GLY A 1103 34.26 -12.13 -44.73
N GLU A 1104 33.30 -12.93 -44.24
CA GLU A 1104 32.50 -13.85 -45.07
C GLU A 1104 31.01 -13.47 -45.22
N ASN A 1105 30.44 -12.63 -44.34
CA ASN A 1105 28.98 -12.41 -44.31
C ASN A 1105 28.59 -11.01 -43.79
N SER A 1106 28.89 -9.97 -44.58
CA SER A 1106 28.78 -8.54 -44.19
C SER A 1106 27.36 -8.10 -43.84
N GLU A 1107 26.35 -8.64 -44.51
CA GLU A 1107 24.93 -8.30 -44.30
C GLU A 1107 24.42 -8.76 -42.94
N ARG A 1108 24.73 -10.01 -42.55
CA ARG A 1108 24.37 -10.57 -41.24
C ARG A 1108 24.98 -9.77 -40.09
N LEU A 1109 26.24 -9.34 -40.24
CA LEU A 1109 26.92 -8.49 -39.27
C LEU A 1109 26.29 -7.09 -39.20
N GLN A 1110 25.85 -6.53 -40.33
CA GLN A 1110 25.15 -5.24 -40.37
C GLN A 1110 23.78 -5.32 -39.67
N ARG A 1111 23.01 -6.38 -39.91
CA ARG A 1111 21.73 -6.66 -39.24
C ARG A 1111 21.90 -6.76 -37.72
N LEU A 1112 22.92 -7.51 -37.27
CA LEU A 1112 23.24 -7.59 -35.84
C LEU A 1112 23.64 -6.22 -35.23
N LYS A 1113 24.42 -5.40 -35.96
CA LYS A 1113 24.75 -4.04 -35.53
C LYS A 1113 23.50 -3.15 -35.42
N GLN A 1114 22.52 -3.32 -36.31
CA GLN A 1114 21.22 -2.63 -36.22
C GLN A 1114 20.46 -3.05 -34.96
N LEU A 1115 20.38 -4.36 -34.66
CA LEU A 1115 19.75 -4.88 -33.43
C LEU A 1115 20.37 -4.29 -32.16
N LEU A 1116 21.70 -4.21 -32.08
CA LEU A 1116 22.38 -3.59 -30.93
C LEU A 1116 22.10 -2.10 -30.81
N ARG A 1117 22.02 -1.38 -31.95
CA ARG A 1117 21.67 0.05 -31.96
C ARG A 1117 20.22 0.29 -31.54
N LEU A 1118 19.30 -0.57 -31.99
CA LEU A 1118 17.90 -0.59 -31.56
C LEU A 1118 17.82 -0.81 -30.05
N GLY A 1119 18.53 -1.82 -29.53
CA GLY A 1119 18.54 -2.14 -28.10
C GLY A 1119 19.04 -0.98 -27.22
N ARG A 1120 20.11 -0.30 -27.62
CA ARG A 1120 20.60 0.91 -26.92
C ARG A 1120 19.60 2.07 -26.97
N ALA A 1121 18.88 2.24 -28.08
CA ALA A 1121 17.88 3.29 -28.23
C ALA A 1121 16.66 3.05 -27.34
N LEU A 1122 16.15 1.82 -27.32
CA LEU A 1122 15.07 1.37 -26.44
C LEU A 1122 15.47 1.55 -24.97
N LYS A 1123 16.64 1.05 -24.58
CA LYS A 1123 17.15 1.21 -23.20
C LYS A 1123 17.23 2.67 -22.78
N ARG A 1124 17.83 3.54 -23.60
CA ARG A 1124 17.98 4.99 -23.28
C ARG A 1124 16.63 5.70 -23.13
N LYS A 1125 15.61 5.30 -23.91
CA LYS A 1125 14.31 5.95 -23.91
C LYS A 1125 13.36 5.45 -22.83
N LEU A 1126 13.36 4.14 -22.59
CA LEU A 1126 12.50 3.47 -21.59
C LEU A 1126 13.11 3.53 -20.17
N GLN A 1127 14.43 3.71 -20.03
CA GLN A 1127 15.12 3.88 -18.74
C GLN A 1127 16.07 5.11 -18.75
N PRO A 1128 15.55 6.34 -18.64
CA PRO A 1128 16.34 7.57 -18.79
C PRO A 1128 17.34 7.85 -17.65
N LEU A 1129 17.11 7.33 -16.44
CA LEU A 1129 17.96 7.51 -15.26
C LEU A 1129 18.62 6.17 -14.91
N ASN A 1130 19.81 5.97 -15.46
CA ASN A 1130 20.59 4.73 -15.47
C ASN A 1130 20.93 4.23 -14.04
N ARG A 1131 20.06 3.43 -13.41
CA ARG A 1131 20.38 2.67 -12.20
C ARG A 1131 20.97 1.30 -12.56
N SER A 1132 22.09 0.98 -11.91
CA SER A 1132 22.69 -0.35 -11.88
C SER A 1132 21.74 -1.32 -11.18
N HIS A 1133 21.25 -2.35 -11.87
CA HIS A 1133 20.34 -3.34 -11.31
C HIS A 1133 21.11 -4.47 -10.60
N SER A 1134 21.37 -4.31 -9.30
CA SER A 1134 21.70 -5.44 -8.41
C SER A 1134 20.49 -6.35 -8.12
N ASP A 1135 19.28 -5.86 -8.36
CA ASP A 1135 18.02 -6.53 -8.01
C ASP A 1135 17.62 -7.59 -9.06
N LEU A 1136 18.16 -7.51 -10.28
CA LEU A 1136 17.95 -8.48 -11.38
C LEU A 1136 18.70 -9.80 -11.15
N ASP A 1137 19.84 -9.76 -10.46
CA ASP A 1137 20.58 -10.97 -10.06
C ASP A 1137 19.94 -11.66 -8.84
N ARG A 1138 19.00 -10.99 -8.16
CA ARG A 1138 18.35 -11.50 -6.93
C ARG A 1138 16.90 -11.97 -7.12
N ASN A 1139 16.29 -11.80 -8.29
CA ASN A 1139 14.86 -12.13 -8.49
C ASN A 1139 13.93 -11.45 -7.43
N GLU A 1140 14.34 -10.33 -6.83
CA GLU A 1140 13.66 -9.67 -5.70
C GLU A 1140 12.62 -8.62 -6.15
N PHE A 1141 11.86 -8.92 -7.22
CA PHE A 1141 10.63 -8.17 -7.49
C PHE A 1141 9.47 -8.98 -6.94
N ASN A 1142 9.02 -8.68 -5.72
CA ASN A 1142 7.72 -9.17 -5.27
C ASN A 1142 6.63 -8.44 -6.09
N LEU A 1143 6.10 -9.06 -7.15
CA LEU A 1143 4.93 -8.54 -7.90
C LEU A 1143 3.67 -8.42 -7.03
N GLY A 1144 3.68 -9.02 -5.83
CA GLY A 1144 2.68 -8.82 -4.78
C GLY A 1144 2.88 -7.57 -3.92
N SER A 1145 3.92 -6.77 -4.15
CA SER A 1145 4.12 -5.51 -3.43
C SER A 1145 3.27 -4.39 -4.04
N THR A 1146 2.31 -3.88 -3.27
CA THR A 1146 1.54 -2.71 -3.69
C THR A 1146 2.36 -1.44 -3.46
N LEU A 1147 1.93 -0.29 -4.01
CA LEU A 1147 2.57 1.02 -3.79
C LEU A 1147 2.86 1.32 -2.31
N GLU A 1148 2.11 0.67 -1.45
CA GLU A 1148 2.03 0.81 -0.02
C GLU A 1148 3.26 0.26 0.73
N ASP A 1149 4.05 -0.64 0.13
CA ASP A 1149 5.18 -1.28 0.82
C ASP A 1149 6.42 -0.38 0.85
N GLU A 1150 6.71 0.39 -0.21
CA GLU A 1150 7.81 1.37 -0.26
C GLU A 1150 7.42 2.68 -0.99
N PRO A 1151 6.50 3.51 -0.46
CA PRO A 1151 5.85 4.61 -1.20
C PRO A 1151 6.78 5.69 -1.74
N LEU A 1152 7.89 6.01 -1.06
CA LEU A 1152 8.86 6.99 -1.55
C LEU A 1152 9.76 6.41 -2.66
N ARG A 1153 10.24 5.17 -2.51
CA ARG A 1153 10.99 4.47 -3.58
C ARG A 1153 10.09 4.30 -4.79
N ASN A 1154 8.85 3.87 -4.57
CA ASN A 1154 7.85 3.64 -5.60
C ASN A 1154 7.43 4.93 -6.32
N LEU A 1155 7.22 6.04 -5.61
CA LEU A 1155 6.96 7.34 -6.24
C LEU A 1155 8.15 7.81 -7.09
N ILE A 1156 9.38 7.65 -6.58
CA ILE A 1156 10.60 7.98 -7.33
C ILE A 1156 10.72 7.08 -8.57
N THR A 1157 10.52 5.76 -8.44
CA THR A 1157 10.56 4.79 -9.55
C THR A 1157 9.46 5.05 -10.59
N GLY A 1158 8.27 5.45 -10.16
CA GLY A 1158 7.18 5.88 -11.05
C GLY A 1158 7.51 7.16 -11.82
N LEU A 1159 8.11 8.16 -11.14
CA LEU A 1159 8.60 9.38 -11.80
C LEU A 1159 9.79 9.11 -12.74
N GLU A 1160 10.66 8.16 -12.40
CA GLU A 1160 11.83 7.75 -13.21
C GLU A 1160 11.42 6.96 -14.48
N SER A 1161 10.25 6.32 -14.49
CA SER A 1161 9.72 5.47 -15.57
C SER A 1161 8.43 6.01 -16.22
N TRP A 1162 8.19 7.33 -16.12
CA TRP A 1162 6.95 7.97 -16.60
C TRP A 1162 6.57 7.66 -18.06
N ARG A 1163 7.55 7.35 -18.93
CA ARG A 1163 7.31 6.99 -20.35
C ARG A 1163 6.71 5.61 -20.56
N THR A 1164 6.81 4.74 -19.56
CA THR A 1164 6.19 3.39 -19.55
C THR A 1164 4.98 3.32 -18.62
N MET A 1165 4.63 4.40 -17.91
CA MET A 1165 3.51 4.43 -16.97
C MET A 1165 2.15 4.40 -17.68
N PHE A 1166 2.02 5.07 -18.83
CA PHE A 1166 0.78 5.08 -19.60
C PHE A 1166 0.87 4.08 -20.77
N PRO A 1167 -0.07 3.12 -20.87
CA PRO A 1167 -0.14 2.13 -21.95
C PRO A 1167 0.05 2.70 -23.36
N ARG A 1168 -0.70 3.74 -23.70
CA ARG A 1168 -0.61 4.39 -25.02
C ARG A 1168 0.74 5.08 -25.24
N LEU A 1169 1.26 5.78 -24.24
CA LEU A 1169 2.55 6.46 -24.34
C LEU A 1169 3.70 5.46 -24.54
N ALA A 1170 3.64 4.30 -23.89
CA ALA A 1170 4.62 3.24 -24.05
C ALA A 1170 4.61 2.68 -25.47
N SER A 1171 3.42 2.34 -25.99
CA SER A 1171 3.23 1.88 -27.37
C SER A 1171 3.78 2.90 -28.38
N ASP A 1172 3.33 4.16 -28.29
CA ASP A 1172 3.77 5.27 -29.15
C ASP A 1172 5.30 5.47 -29.09
N THR A 1173 5.90 5.32 -27.91
CA THR A 1173 7.35 5.48 -27.74
C THR A 1173 8.12 4.34 -28.40
N ILE A 1174 7.66 3.10 -28.23
CA ILE A 1174 8.32 1.92 -28.78
C ILE A 1174 8.23 1.94 -30.31
N VAL A 1175 7.03 2.09 -30.88
CA VAL A 1175 6.86 2.09 -32.34
C VAL A 1175 7.65 3.21 -33.02
N LYS A 1176 7.74 4.40 -32.39
CA LYS A 1176 8.58 5.48 -32.90
C LYS A 1176 10.04 5.06 -33.04
N ILE A 1177 10.58 4.38 -32.04
CA ILE A 1177 11.98 3.93 -32.05
C ILE A 1177 12.21 2.90 -33.15
N PHE A 1178 11.23 2.03 -33.43
CA PHE A 1178 11.30 1.10 -34.55
C PHE A 1178 11.20 1.81 -35.91
N LEU A 1179 10.27 2.74 -36.09
CA LEU A 1179 10.13 3.55 -37.31
C LEU A 1179 11.41 4.35 -37.62
N ASP A 1180 12.00 5.00 -36.61
CA ASP A 1180 13.27 5.73 -36.72
C ASP A 1180 14.46 4.81 -37.13
N ARG A 1181 14.27 3.49 -37.12
CA ARG A 1181 15.28 2.46 -37.45
C ARG A 1181 14.96 1.69 -38.73
N GLY A 1182 13.97 2.11 -39.49
CA GLY A 1182 13.65 1.48 -40.76
C GLY A 1182 12.62 0.34 -40.67
N ALA A 1183 11.88 0.22 -39.56
CA ALA A 1183 10.81 -0.78 -39.47
C ALA A 1183 9.62 -0.41 -40.37
N SER A 1184 8.98 -1.43 -40.95
CA SER A 1184 7.65 -1.33 -41.54
C SER A 1184 6.59 -1.71 -40.50
N VAL A 1185 5.47 -0.99 -40.51
CA VAL A 1185 4.48 -1.06 -39.43
C VAL A 1185 3.07 -1.14 -39.99
N TRP A 1186 2.30 -2.13 -39.57
CA TRP A 1186 0.86 -2.21 -39.84
C TRP A 1186 0.08 -1.74 -38.61
N VAL A 1187 -0.88 -0.84 -38.78
CA VAL A 1187 -1.73 -0.35 -37.69
C VAL A 1187 -3.16 -0.81 -37.94
N LEU A 1188 -3.65 -1.68 -37.07
CA LEU A 1188 -5.00 -2.24 -37.11
C LEU A 1188 -5.84 -1.61 -36.00
N ARG A 1189 -6.96 -1.00 -36.37
CA ARG A 1189 -7.89 -0.34 -35.45
C ARG A 1189 -9.26 -0.96 -35.52
N THR A 1190 -9.87 -1.17 -34.36
CA THR A 1190 -11.29 -1.50 -34.22
C THR A 1190 -11.91 -0.58 -33.18
N ASN A 1191 -13.14 -0.11 -33.41
CA ASN A 1191 -13.86 0.71 -32.44
C ASN A 1191 -15.24 0.13 -32.20
N GLN A 1192 -15.38 -0.79 -31.23
CA GLN A 1192 -16.67 -1.42 -30.87
C GLN A 1192 -17.41 -1.99 -32.10
N ILE A 1193 -16.88 -3.08 -32.66
CA ILE A 1193 -17.37 -3.66 -33.91
C ILE A 1193 -18.11 -4.99 -33.68
N GLY A 1194 -18.84 -5.46 -34.69
CA GLY A 1194 -19.77 -6.60 -34.59
C GLY A 1194 -21.19 -6.08 -34.75
N GLY A 1195 -22.08 -6.44 -33.81
CA GLY A 1195 -23.39 -5.79 -33.72
C GLY A 1195 -23.33 -4.38 -33.10
N CYS A 1196 -24.46 -3.67 -33.13
CA CYS A 1196 -24.58 -2.29 -32.64
C CYS A 1196 -25.24 -2.23 -31.26
N ASP A 1197 -24.50 -1.80 -30.24
CA ASP A 1197 -25.05 -1.39 -28.94
C ASP A 1197 -25.04 0.14 -28.87
N ARG A 1198 -26.20 0.78 -28.76
CA ARG A 1198 -26.31 2.25 -28.76
C ARG A 1198 -25.97 2.90 -27.42
N ASP A 1199 -25.97 2.13 -26.34
CA ASP A 1199 -25.84 2.66 -24.98
C ASP A 1199 -24.37 2.83 -24.53
N ILE A 1200 -23.42 2.34 -25.32
CA ILE A 1200 -21.97 2.45 -25.05
C ILE A 1200 -21.26 3.29 -26.11
N GLU A 1201 -20.12 3.89 -25.78
CA GLU A 1201 -19.27 4.63 -26.73
C GLU A 1201 -17.78 4.33 -26.50
N PRO A 1202 -16.92 4.37 -27.53
CA PRO A 1202 -15.51 4.10 -27.34
C PRO A 1202 -14.80 5.29 -26.66
N VAL A 1203 -13.95 5.02 -25.68
CA VAL A 1203 -13.14 6.03 -24.98
C VAL A 1203 -11.66 5.81 -25.27
N ALA A 1204 -10.93 6.84 -25.69
CA ALA A 1204 -9.49 6.71 -25.94
C ALA A 1204 -8.69 6.60 -24.62
N PRO A 1205 -7.62 5.79 -24.57
CA PRO A 1205 -6.70 5.78 -23.45
C PRO A 1205 -5.85 7.06 -23.42
N MET A 1206 -5.54 7.52 -22.21
CA MET A 1206 -4.77 8.74 -21.94
C MET A 1206 -3.33 8.60 -22.44
N THR A 1207 -2.81 9.71 -22.98
CA THR A 1207 -1.40 9.90 -23.31
C THR A 1207 -0.97 11.34 -23.04
N LEU A 1208 0.35 11.58 -22.95
CA LEU A 1208 0.98 12.89 -22.69
C LEU A 1208 1.33 13.70 -23.96
#